data_AF-A0A9W7YX24-F1
#
_entry.id   AF-A0A9W7YX24-F1
#
_cell.length_a   1.000
_cell.length_b   1.000
_cell.length_c   1.000
_cell.angle_alpha   90.00
_cell.angle_beta   90.00
_cell.angle_gamma   90.00
#
_symmetry.space_group_name_H-M   'P 1'
#
loop_
_entity.id
_entity.type
_entity.pdbx_description
1 polymer ?
#
loop_
_entity_poly.entity_id
_entity_poly.type
_entity_poly.pdbx_seq_one_letter_code
_entity_poly.pdbx_strand_id
1 'polypeptide(L)'
;MKPHMSYLQKHPSITRSRVSNFVNDNYQWKDVNIQAVLYDVKASGEPHVQLKVWSAPGQERPTFEHAVKQEFRPAKVGQMFGPSWTTHWFQVHVSIPAQFFGKPVQFLFDSSSEAMVWSAEGEPIMGLTGGNGGERHVDYALTACATANEPERMFYVEIACNGLFGNGDYHEHPQDRDIYYRLNSAELAAPNPDAWALYHDMEVIVDMAKELPQDSPRSWQALTAANDIVNIFEHADPTSINKARSVSDAFFAVTSNPASHQVYAIGNCHIDTAWLWPFAETRRKTARSWSTQLNLMDSFEEYRFTASQAQQFEWLKEDYPSLFKRIQDKAKTGQFVPIGGTWVEMDCNIPSGESLARQFLLGQRFYKQHFGQTCDVFWLPDTFGYSSQLPQIVRLAGAKYFFTQKLSWNNINKFPNTTFWWTGLDGSSVLTHMAPSETYSAQCRPGELINGVKKHKDVAYSNESLYLFGNGDGGGGPLRSMLERLRRMANVDGLPRVKQSHPREFYEHVEKTTRELVAWKGELYFELHRGTYTSQSNNKLWNRQSEFLLRDAELLCTVASFGSEDSEFEYPAEELTRLWKLVCLNQFHDVVPGSAINMVYRDSDKMYKDIISSANRIRKEALANVCRSVAGTDLTSSQGLTVVNTTGWMRSGIVAIPAFTYANIFSDTSPVQIRASDSAVLVPVANVAGFGLHSVSAETCSVRAPKHPVHVSKTDKDTYLLENRFVSVTFNASGHIISFYDKTEGRELVPKDAAANVFELYDDVPLYWDAWDIEIYSLEKYQTLKSAVVLIVEEGPLVASISVRVPISDGSVLTQTISLSEHSPRLDFDCSVDWHENRKCLKVSFTWDIYSDVATYETQFG
;
A
#
# COMPACT_ATOMS: atom_id res chain seq x y z
N MET A 1 26.83 -43.51 -46.67
CA MET A 1 26.45 -43.63 -45.25
C MET A 1 25.20 -44.49 -45.16
N LYS A 2 25.22 -45.59 -44.40
CA LYS A 2 23.96 -46.25 -44.01
C LYS A 2 23.24 -45.32 -43.04
N PRO A 3 21.94 -45.04 -43.20
CA PRO A 3 21.21 -44.26 -42.22
C PRO A 3 21.22 -45.04 -40.90
N HIS A 4 21.91 -44.50 -39.90
CA HIS A 4 21.85 -45.04 -38.55
C HIS A 4 20.42 -44.78 -38.05
N MET A 5 19.66 -45.84 -37.70
CA MET A 5 18.27 -45.74 -37.23
C MET A 5 18.11 -44.89 -35.94
N SER A 6 19.20 -44.41 -35.34
CA SER A 6 19.23 -43.55 -34.16
C SER A 6 18.94 -42.06 -34.45
N TYR A 7 18.78 -41.64 -35.71
CA TYR A 7 18.49 -40.25 -36.08
C TYR A 7 17.03 -40.07 -36.54
N LEU A 8 16.07 -40.52 -35.73
CA LEU A 8 14.67 -40.14 -35.91
C LEU A 8 14.53 -38.63 -35.66
N GLN A 9 13.70 -37.95 -36.47
CA GLN A 9 13.33 -36.56 -36.20
C GLN A 9 12.69 -36.49 -34.80
N LYS A 10 13.34 -35.79 -33.87
CA LYS A 10 12.88 -35.67 -32.49
C LYS A 10 11.56 -34.91 -32.47
N HIS A 11 10.53 -35.48 -31.85
CA HIS A 11 9.25 -34.79 -31.72
C HIS A 11 9.39 -33.60 -30.76
N PRO A 12 9.03 -32.37 -31.17
CA PRO A 12 9.37 -31.16 -30.41
C PRO A 12 8.74 -31.12 -29.02
N SER A 13 7.46 -31.52 -28.90
CA SER A 13 6.77 -31.53 -27.59
C SER A 13 7.42 -32.52 -26.62
N ILE A 14 7.76 -33.72 -27.08
CA ILE A 14 8.37 -34.77 -26.25
C ILE A 14 9.76 -34.32 -25.78
N THR A 15 10.55 -33.72 -26.67
CA THR A 15 11.87 -33.20 -26.32
C THR A 15 11.77 -32.05 -25.32
N ARG A 16 10.83 -31.11 -25.50
CA ARG A 16 10.57 -30.02 -24.53
C ARG A 16 10.19 -30.56 -23.15
N SER A 17 9.31 -31.55 -23.08
CA SER A 17 8.95 -32.20 -21.81
C SER A 17 10.16 -32.87 -21.15
N ARG A 18 10.98 -33.58 -21.92
CA ARG A 18 12.21 -34.22 -21.43
C ARG A 18 13.16 -33.21 -20.80
N VAL A 19 13.50 -32.12 -21.50
CA VAL A 19 14.45 -31.13 -20.99
C VAL A 19 13.87 -30.33 -19.81
N SER A 20 12.55 -30.16 -19.75
CA SER A 20 11.89 -29.51 -18.60
C SER A 20 12.01 -30.35 -17.32
N ASN A 21 11.88 -31.68 -17.44
CA ASN A 21 12.03 -32.59 -16.29
C ASN A 21 13.46 -32.62 -15.73
N PHE A 22 14.45 -32.15 -16.50
CA PHE A 22 15.83 -32.08 -16.04
C PHE A 22 16.03 -31.13 -14.86
N VAL A 23 15.39 -29.96 -14.89
CA VAL A 23 15.48 -28.93 -13.83
C VAL A 23 14.33 -28.98 -12.83
N ASN A 24 13.27 -29.72 -13.15
CA ASN A 24 12.09 -29.83 -12.29
C ASN A 24 12.44 -30.48 -10.94
N ASP A 25 11.90 -29.93 -9.85
CA ASP A 25 12.04 -30.44 -8.50
C ASP A 25 10.87 -31.36 -8.09
N ASN A 26 10.04 -31.81 -9.02
CA ASN A 26 9.03 -32.82 -8.75
C ASN A 26 9.66 -34.13 -8.24
N TYR A 27 9.05 -34.74 -7.20
CA TYR A 27 9.54 -35.94 -6.51
C TYR A 27 9.86 -37.14 -7.43
N GLN A 28 9.29 -37.21 -8.63
CA GLN A 28 9.40 -38.38 -9.50
C GLN A 28 10.80 -38.62 -10.08
N TRP A 29 11.61 -37.58 -10.31
CA TRP A 29 12.89 -37.69 -11.04
C TRP A 29 14.09 -37.05 -10.31
N LYS A 30 13.88 -36.62 -9.06
CA LYS A 30 14.88 -35.90 -8.24
C LYS A 30 16.15 -36.73 -7.95
N ASP A 31 16.06 -38.04 -8.08
CA ASP A 31 17.14 -39.00 -7.86
C ASP A 31 18.05 -39.19 -9.08
N VAL A 32 17.61 -38.80 -10.27
CA VAL A 32 18.36 -39.00 -11.53
C VAL A 32 18.61 -37.73 -12.34
N ASN A 33 17.92 -36.64 -12.04
CA ASN A 33 18.11 -35.35 -12.71
C ASN A 33 19.15 -34.46 -11.98
N ILE A 34 19.27 -33.19 -12.38
CA ILE A 34 20.27 -32.27 -11.78
C ILE A 34 20.09 -32.07 -10.27
N GLN A 35 18.87 -32.25 -9.74
CA GLN A 35 18.56 -32.10 -8.31
C GLN A 35 19.34 -33.11 -7.45
N ALA A 36 19.70 -34.26 -8.02
CA ALA A 36 20.44 -35.33 -7.34
C ALA A 36 21.86 -34.91 -6.92
N VAL A 37 22.42 -33.87 -7.56
CA VAL A 37 23.84 -33.49 -7.41
C VAL A 37 24.04 -32.01 -7.05
N LEU A 38 22.97 -31.27 -6.70
CA LEU A 38 23.09 -29.85 -6.28
C LEU A 38 23.88 -29.67 -4.98
N TYR A 39 23.98 -30.70 -4.16
CA TYR A 39 24.75 -30.72 -2.92
C TYR A 39 25.66 -31.93 -2.90
N ASP A 40 26.95 -31.72 -2.65
CA ASP A 40 27.94 -32.79 -2.59
C ASP A 40 27.73 -33.71 -1.39
N VAL A 41 27.45 -33.09 -0.23
CA VAL A 41 27.27 -33.76 1.05
C VAL A 41 26.24 -33.02 1.88
N LYS A 42 25.50 -33.78 2.70
CA LYS A 42 24.57 -33.27 3.71
C LYS A 42 24.82 -33.94 5.05
N ALA A 43 24.52 -33.23 6.14
CA ALA A 43 24.56 -33.77 7.50
C ALA A 43 23.46 -33.14 8.35
N SER A 44 22.75 -33.94 9.14
CA SER A 44 21.61 -33.50 9.94
C SER A 44 21.57 -34.25 11.27
N GLY A 45 20.91 -33.66 12.28
CA GLY A 45 20.75 -34.30 13.59
C GLY A 45 22.05 -34.40 14.38
N GLU A 46 21.99 -35.00 15.56
CA GLU A 46 23.15 -35.10 16.46
C GLU A 46 24.25 -36.02 15.89
N PRO A 47 25.54 -35.67 16.07
CA PRO A 47 26.06 -34.50 16.81
C PRO A 47 26.15 -33.20 15.98
N HIS A 48 25.76 -33.22 14.71
CA HIS A 48 26.05 -32.15 13.73
C HIS A 48 25.11 -30.95 13.80
N VAL A 49 23.83 -31.18 14.09
CA VAL A 49 22.81 -30.13 14.24
C VAL A 49 21.99 -30.45 15.48
N GLN A 50 22.10 -29.57 16.49
CA GLN A 50 21.29 -29.60 17.70
C GLN A 50 20.34 -28.41 17.69
N LEU A 51 19.06 -28.69 17.97
CA LEU A 51 18.01 -27.67 18.00
C LEU A 51 17.39 -27.63 19.39
N LYS A 52 17.25 -26.42 19.92
CA LYS A 52 16.37 -26.14 21.05
C LYS A 52 15.43 -25.02 20.68
N VAL A 53 14.22 -25.02 21.22
CA VAL A 53 13.19 -24.02 20.93
C VAL A 53 12.63 -23.44 22.22
N TRP A 54 12.39 -22.14 22.19
CA TRP A 54 11.51 -21.43 23.12
C TRP A 54 10.34 -20.83 22.34
N SER A 55 9.14 -20.88 22.91
CA SER A 55 7.93 -20.36 22.27
C SER A 55 7.42 -19.16 23.06
N ALA A 56 7.24 -18.03 22.39
CA ALA A 56 6.75 -16.82 23.01
C ALA A 56 5.30 -17.02 23.51
N PRO A 57 4.90 -16.44 24.65
CA PRO A 57 3.51 -16.47 25.10
C PRO A 57 2.58 -15.76 24.11
N GLY A 58 1.46 -16.40 23.76
CA GLY A 58 0.46 -15.81 22.87
C GLY A 58 1.04 -15.39 21.51
N GLN A 59 0.68 -14.19 21.05
CA GLN A 59 1.17 -13.61 19.78
C GLN A 59 2.24 -12.52 20.01
N GLU A 60 2.99 -12.62 21.11
CA GLU A 60 4.10 -11.72 21.38
C GLU A 60 5.19 -11.85 20.32
N ARG A 61 5.84 -10.72 20.02
CA ARG A 61 6.99 -10.60 19.11
C ARG A 61 8.19 -10.12 19.92
N PRO A 62 8.77 -10.99 20.79
CA PRO A 62 9.82 -10.58 21.70
C PRO A 62 11.09 -10.19 20.95
N THR A 63 11.82 -9.21 21.50
CA THR A 63 13.14 -8.84 21.00
C THR A 63 14.14 -9.98 21.19
N PHE A 64 15.24 -9.96 20.42
CA PHE A 64 16.35 -10.89 20.59
C PHE A 64 16.83 -10.97 22.05
N GLU A 65 17.10 -9.81 22.67
CA GLU A 65 17.60 -9.74 24.04
C GLU A 65 16.68 -10.38 25.09
N HIS A 66 15.36 -10.33 24.85
CA HIS A 66 14.39 -10.99 25.70
C HIS A 66 14.36 -12.49 25.45
N ALA A 67 14.33 -12.91 24.18
CA ALA A 67 14.19 -14.30 23.78
C ALA A 67 15.37 -15.18 24.21
N VAL A 68 16.61 -14.70 24.08
CA VAL A 68 17.81 -15.50 24.39
C VAL A 68 18.03 -15.75 25.88
N LYS A 69 17.33 -15.01 26.76
CA LYS A 69 17.36 -15.20 28.22
C LYS A 69 16.37 -16.27 28.71
N GLN A 70 15.55 -16.80 27.81
CA GLN A 70 14.50 -17.76 28.15
C GLN A 70 15.04 -19.18 28.24
N GLU A 71 14.23 -20.08 28.77
CA GLU A 71 14.56 -21.50 28.85
C GLU A 71 14.18 -22.22 27.55
N PHE A 72 15.19 -22.63 26.77
CA PHE A 72 15.02 -23.38 25.53
C PHE A 72 14.95 -24.88 25.79
N ARG A 73 14.01 -25.57 25.14
CA ARG A 73 13.78 -27.02 25.27
C ARG A 73 14.18 -27.75 23.99
N PRO A 74 14.58 -29.03 24.03
CA PRO A 74 14.94 -29.78 22.81
C PRO A 74 13.85 -29.73 21.74
N ALA A 75 14.26 -29.51 20.49
CA ALA A 75 13.39 -29.48 19.30
C ALA A 75 13.88 -30.45 18.23
N LYS A 76 13.00 -30.87 17.33
CA LYS A 76 13.36 -31.79 16.23
C LYS A 76 12.65 -31.46 14.92
N VAL A 77 13.29 -31.82 13.82
CA VAL A 77 12.67 -31.81 12.49
C VAL A 77 11.40 -32.66 12.50
N GLY A 78 10.36 -32.15 11.85
CA GLY A 78 9.02 -32.73 11.81
C GLY A 78 8.06 -32.22 12.87
N GLN A 79 8.52 -31.44 13.86
CA GLN A 79 7.66 -30.80 14.85
C GLN A 79 6.81 -29.68 14.23
N MET A 80 5.61 -29.48 14.80
CA MET A 80 4.65 -28.44 14.39
C MET A 80 4.70 -27.25 15.36
N PHE A 81 4.59 -26.03 14.83
CA PHE A 81 4.63 -24.77 15.57
C PHE A 81 3.44 -23.90 15.17
N GLY A 82 2.85 -23.17 16.11
CA GLY A 82 1.63 -22.40 15.91
C GLY A 82 0.89 -22.14 17.22
N PRO A 83 -0.35 -21.61 17.17
CA PRO A 83 -1.11 -21.27 15.96
C PRO A 83 -0.55 -20.04 15.21
N SER A 84 -1.24 -19.60 14.15
CA SER A 84 -0.93 -18.39 13.40
C SER A 84 -0.49 -17.20 14.26
N TRP A 85 0.50 -16.46 13.76
CA TRP A 85 1.10 -15.26 14.38
C TRP A 85 1.91 -15.51 15.66
N THR A 86 2.05 -16.74 16.15
CA THR A 86 2.99 -17.05 17.23
C THR A 86 4.44 -16.91 16.76
N THR A 87 5.33 -16.60 17.72
CA THR A 87 6.77 -16.49 17.48
C THR A 87 7.51 -17.60 18.22
N HIS A 88 8.41 -18.30 17.53
CA HIS A 88 9.23 -19.36 18.11
C HIS A 88 10.71 -19.10 17.85
N TRP A 89 11.52 -19.12 18.89
CA TRP A 89 12.96 -18.91 18.79
C TRP A 89 13.69 -20.25 18.88
N PHE A 90 14.52 -20.53 17.89
CA PHE A 90 15.38 -21.69 17.86
C PHE A 90 16.80 -21.29 18.22
N GLN A 91 17.38 -21.97 19.19
CA GLN A 91 18.82 -21.98 19.41
C GLN A 91 19.39 -23.14 18.60
N VAL A 92 20.28 -22.83 17.66
CA VAL A 92 20.87 -23.79 16.73
C VAL A 92 22.35 -23.91 17.04
N HIS A 93 22.80 -25.12 17.36
CA HIS A 93 24.21 -25.45 17.48
C HIS A 93 24.62 -26.37 16.34
N VAL A 94 25.68 -26.00 15.63
CA VAL A 94 26.19 -26.78 14.49
C VAL A 94 27.66 -27.17 14.70
N SER A 95 27.96 -28.43 14.41
CA SER A 95 29.32 -28.96 14.32
C SER A 95 29.57 -29.52 12.92
N ILE A 96 30.54 -28.96 12.21
CA ILE A 96 30.79 -29.29 10.79
C ILE A 96 31.62 -30.59 10.71
N PRO A 97 31.10 -31.67 10.09
CA PRO A 97 31.83 -32.92 9.99
C PRO A 97 32.97 -32.87 8.96
N ALA A 98 33.93 -33.78 9.10
CA ALA A 98 35.13 -33.84 8.26
C ALA A 98 34.88 -33.92 6.76
N GLN A 99 33.74 -34.50 6.34
CA GLN A 99 33.35 -34.59 4.93
C GLN A 99 33.07 -33.23 4.26
N PHE A 100 32.96 -32.15 5.03
CA PHE A 100 32.77 -30.78 4.54
C PHE A 100 34.08 -29.99 4.42
N PHE A 101 35.20 -30.50 4.95
CA PHE A 101 36.45 -29.73 4.94
C PHE A 101 36.91 -29.42 3.50
N GLY A 102 37.29 -28.16 3.29
CA GLY A 102 37.63 -27.61 1.97
C GLY A 102 36.43 -27.18 1.12
N LYS A 103 35.20 -27.26 1.64
CA LYS A 103 33.96 -26.92 0.91
C LYS A 103 33.22 -25.73 1.54
N PRO A 104 32.44 -24.97 0.75
CA PRO A 104 31.45 -24.06 1.32
C PRO A 104 30.38 -24.85 2.08
N VAL A 105 29.85 -24.28 3.16
CA VAL A 105 28.80 -24.90 3.97
C VAL A 105 27.64 -23.93 4.14
N GLN A 106 26.45 -24.45 3.91
CA GLN A 106 25.18 -23.78 4.14
C GLN A 106 24.39 -24.53 5.21
N PHE A 107 23.57 -23.81 5.95
CA PHE A 107 22.53 -24.34 6.81
C PHE A 107 21.18 -24.21 6.11
N LEU A 108 20.51 -25.34 5.88
CA LEU A 108 19.19 -25.41 5.27
C LEU A 108 18.14 -25.51 6.36
N PHE A 109 17.34 -24.45 6.52
CA PHE A 109 16.30 -24.36 7.55
C PHE A 109 14.94 -24.02 6.94
N ASP A 110 14.02 -24.98 6.95
CA ASP A 110 12.70 -24.84 6.34
C ASP A 110 11.62 -25.01 7.42
N SER A 111 11.12 -23.90 7.94
CA SER A 111 10.06 -23.86 8.95
C SER A 111 8.64 -23.90 8.37
N SER A 112 8.49 -24.12 7.06
CA SER A 112 7.23 -23.89 6.32
C SER A 112 6.65 -22.47 6.43
N SER A 113 7.43 -21.53 6.97
CA SER A 113 6.97 -20.19 7.38
C SER A 113 8.10 -19.18 7.22
N GLU A 114 7.81 -17.94 7.55
CA GLU A 114 8.76 -16.85 7.58
C GLU A 114 9.73 -16.97 8.79
N ALA A 115 11.02 -16.73 8.58
CA ALA A 115 12.01 -16.76 9.65
C ALA A 115 13.14 -15.73 9.49
N MET A 116 13.82 -15.41 10.59
CA MET A 116 15.00 -14.55 10.64
C MET A 116 16.16 -15.28 11.31
N VAL A 117 17.31 -15.31 10.67
CA VAL A 117 18.56 -15.80 11.26
C VAL A 117 19.25 -14.65 12.00
N TRP A 118 19.70 -14.92 13.22
CA TRP A 118 20.36 -13.99 14.12
C TRP A 118 21.71 -14.55 14.59
N SER A 119 22.73 -13.71 14.71
CA SER A 119 24.01 -14.12 15.31
C SER A 119 23.85 -14.44 16.79
N ALA A 120 24.87 -15.07 17.39
CA ALA A 120 24.88 -15.31 18.84
C ALA A 120 24.87 -14.00 19.65
N GLU A 121 25.36 -12.91 19.06
CA GLU A 121 25.48 -11.57 19.64
C GLU A 121 24.22 -10.71 19.40
N GLY A 122 23.26 -11.18 18.60
CA GLY A 122 22.01 -10.46 18.32
C GLY A 122 22.02 -9.64 17.04
N GLU A 123 22.95 -9.90 16.12
CA GLU A 123 22.95 -9.22 14.83
C GLU A 123 21.98 -9.90 13.85
N PRO A 124 21.07 -9.16 13.20
CA PRO A 124 20.19 -9.67 12.17
C PRO A 124 21.00 -10.07 10.92
N ILE A 125 20.98 -11.35 10.53
CA ILE A 125 21.80 -11.86 9.43
C ILE A 125 21.04 -11.94 8.12
N MET A 126 19.90 -12.64 8.11
CA MET A 126 19.20 -13.03 6.87
C MET A 126 17.78 -13.52 7.14
N GLY A 127 16.83 -13.11 6.31
CA GLY A 127 15.48 -13.68 6.30
C GLY A 127 15.40 -14.98 5.50
N LEU A 128 14.57 -15.91 5.96
CA LEU A 128 14.21 -17.15 5.28
C LEU A 128 12.69 -17.21 5.06
N THR A 129 12.29 -17.85 3.96
CA THR A 129 10.89 -18.11 3.60
C THR A 129 10.76 -19.59 3.28
N GLY A 130 10.18 -20.34 4.21
CA GLY A 130 9.96 -21.78 4.09
C GLY A 130 8.72 -22.15 3.27
N GLY A 131 8.46 -23.45 3.15
CA GLY A 131 7.27 -23.99 2.49
C GLY A 131 7.55 -24.42 1.05
N ASN A 132 6.56 -24.27 0.17
CA ASN A 132 6.64 -24.60 -1.25
C ASN A 132 6.41 -23.32 -2.08
N GLY A 133 6.92 -23.26 -3.30
CA GLY A 133 6.71 -22.12 -4.20
C GLY A 133 8.02 -21.53 -4.74
N GLY A 134 7.89 -20.54 -5.63
CA GLY A 134 9.03 -19.87 -6.26
C GLY A 134 9.75 -18.89 -5.33
N GLU A 135 9.09 -18.49 -4.24
CA GLU A 135 9.56 -17.55 -3.23
C GLU A 135 10.40 -18.23 -2.15
N ARG A 136 10.41 -19.57 -2.13
CA ARG A 136 11.09 -20.38 -1.13
C ARG A 136 12.60 -20.08 -1.08
N HIS A 137 13.07 -19.71 0.10
CA HIS A 137 14.48 -19.43 0.39
C HIS A 137 14.83 -19.92 1.80
N VAL A 138 15.65 -20.96 1.88
CA VAL A 138 15.91 -21.69 3.15
C VAL A 138 17.40 -21.87 3.43
N ASP A 139 18.27 -21.35 2.56
CA ASP A 139 19.70 -21.55 2.61
C ASP A 139 20.43 -20.35 3.24
N TYR A 140 21.10 -20.59 4.36
CA TYR A 140 21.96 -19.62 5.03
C TYR A 140 23.43 -20.04 4.92
N ALA A 141 24.28 -19.20 4.33
CA ALA A 141 25.71 -19.47 4.20
C ALA A 141 26.45 -19.37 5.54
N LEU A 142 27.04 -20.46 6.03
CA LEU A 142 27.81 -20.50 7.27
C LEU A 142 29.29 -20.13 7.03
N THR A 143 29.92 -20.77 6.05
CA THR A 143 31.34 -20.54 5.73
C THR A 143 31.61 -20.77 4.25
N ALA A 144 32.53 -20.00 3.69
CA ALA A 144 32.96 -20.16 2.30
C ALA A 144 33.89 -21.38 2.14
N CYS A 145 34.56 -21.81 3.21
CA CYS A 145 35.46 -22.96 3.21
C CYS A 145 35.61 -23.52 4.62
N ALA A 146 35.03 -24.69 4.88
CA ALA A 146 35.17 -25.34 6.18
C ALA A 146 36.57 -25.89 6.41
N THR A 147 37.03 -25.85 7.67
CA THR A 147 38.37 -26.35 8.06
C THR A 147 38.29 -27.23 9.30
N ALA A 148 39.32 -28.05 9.51
CA ALA A 148 39.39 -28.98 10.65
C ALA A 148 39.42 -28.29 12.02
N ASN A 149 39.74 -27.00 12.07
CA ASN A 149 39.84 -26.21 13.30
C ASN A 149 38.66 -25.24 13.47
N GLU A 150 37.59 -25.34 12.66
CA GLU A 150 36.43 -24.48 12.86
C GLU A 150 35.73 -24.82 14.20
N PRO A 151 35.49 -23.83 15.07
CA PRO A 151 34.75 -24.06 16.30
C PRO A 151 33.30 -24.41 16.01
N GLU A 152 32.65 -25.07 16.96
CA GLU A 152 31.19 -25.18 16.97
C GLU A 152 30.56 -23.79 16.86
N ARG A 153 29.54 -23.66 16.03
CA ARG A 153 28.84 -22.39 15.83
C ARG A 153 27.47 -22.45 16.50
N MET A 154 27.11 -21.36 17.14
CA MET A 154 25.79 -21.16 17.70
C MET A 154 25.17 -19.90 17.11
N PHE A 155 23.91 -19.98 16.75
CA PHE A 155 23.12 -18.86 16.26
C PHE A 155 21.64 -19.10 16.58
N TYR A 156 20.80 -18.10 16.35
CA TYR A 156 19.37 -18.20 16.59
C TYR A 156 18.56 -18.08 15.31
N VAL A 157 17.39 -18.70 15.29
CA VAL A 157 16.40 -18.53 14.23
C VAL A 157 15.06 -18.15 14.87
N GLU A 158 14.59 -16.94 14.60
CA GLU A 158 13.26 -16.47 14.96
C GLU A 158 12.28 -16.89 13.87
N ILE A 159 11.33 -17.76 14.19
CA ILE A 159 10.24 -18.15 13.29
C ILE A 159 9.00 -17.33 13.62
N ALA A 160 8.36 -16.78 12.61
CA ALA A 160 7.02 -16.20 12.68
C ALA A 160 6.04 -17.15 12.00
N CYS A 161 5.01 -17.62 12.72
CA CYS A 161 4.00 -18.55 12.20
C CYS A 161 3.03 -17.84 11.23
N ASN A 162 3.54 -17.50 10.05
CA ASN A 162 2.81 -17.00 8.90
C ASN A 162 3.60 -17.29 7.62
N GLY A 163 2.92 -17.42 6.49
CA GLY A 163 3.54 -17.40 5.17
C GLY A 163 3.89 -15.98 4.71
N LEU A 164 4.42 -15.88 3.50
CA LEU A 164 4.76 -14.59 2.88
C LEU A 164 3.53 -13.66 2.81
N PHE A 165 2.36 -14.21 2.51
CA PHE A 165 1.08 -13.48 2.39
C PHE A 165 0.14 -13.67 3.60
N GLY A 166 0.70 -13.93 4.78
CA GLY A 166 -0.07 -14.13 6.02
C GLY A 166 -0.52 -15.58 6.25
N ASN A 167 -1.71 -15.77 6.79
CA ASN A 167 -2.26 -17.05 7.29
C ASN A 167 -3.59 -17.44 6.62
N GLY A 168 -3.88 -16.94 5.42
CA GLY A 168 -5.08 -17.30 4.66
C GLY A 168 -4.76 -17.61 3.20
N ASP A 169 -5.77 -18.15 2.51
CA ASP A 169 -5.73 -18.23 1.06
C ASP A 169 -5.96 -16.81 0.50
N TYR A 170 -5.16 -16.42 -0.49
CA TYR A 170 -5.32 -15.16 -1.22
C TYR A 170 -6.73 -15.04 -1.83
N HIS A 171 -7.40 -16.17 -2.10
CA HIS A 171 -8.73 -16.23 -2.70
C HIS A 171 -9.89 -16.55 -1.73
N GLU A 172 -9.64 -16.86 -0.44
CA GLU A 172 -10.71 -17.20 0.53
C GLU A 172 -10.51 -16.54 1.91
N HIS A 173 -11.51 -15.77 2.37
CA HIS A 173 -11.56 -15.19 3.74
C HIS A 173 -11.66 -16.27 4.87
N PRO A 174 -11.36 -15.97 6.16
CA PRO A 174 -10.44 -14.99 6.74
C PRO A 174 -9.11 -15.64 7.21
N GLN A 175 -8.07 -14.81 7.32
CA GLN A 175 -6.68 -15.18 7.68
C GLN A 175 -6.44 -15.47 9.17
N ASP A 176 -7.49 -15.51 10.00
CA ASP A 176 -7.42 -15.75 11.45
C ASP A 176 -7.63 -17.25 11.76
N ARG A 177 -6.96 -18.11 10.98
CA ARG A 177 -7.03 -19.58 11.13
C ARG A 177 -5.95 -20.03 12.11
N ASP A 178 -6.24 -21.05 12.92
CA ASP A 178 -5.22 -21.75 13.72
C ASP A 178 -4.36 -22.66 12.82
N ILE A 179 -3.47 -22.05 12.03
CA ILE A 179 -2.52 -22.77 11.17
C ILE A 179 -1.29 -23.15 11.97
N TYR A 180 -0.84 -24.39 11.77
CA TYR A 180 0.41 -24.89 12.33
C TYR A 180 1.40 -25.21 11.22
N TYR A 181 2.64 -24.80 11.44
CA TYR A 181 3.75 -24.86 10.51
C TYR A 181 4.72 -25.97 10.89
N ARG A 182 5.10 -26.82 9.93
CA ARG A 182 6.01 -27.93 10.14
C ARG A 182 7.46 -27.52 9.88
N LEU A 183 8.36 -27.86 10.79
CA LEU A 183 9.81 -27.80 10.50
C LEU A 183 10.17 -28.96 9.56
N ASN A 184 10.38 -28.67 8.28
CA ASN A 184 10.66 -29.65 7.23
C ASN A 184 12.14 -30.05 7.17
N SER A 185 13.06 -29.11 7.40
CA SER A 185 14.50 -29.39 7.38
C SER A 185 15.28 -28.47 8.32
N ALA A 186 16.37 -29.03 8.85
CA ALA A 186 17.42 -28.33 9.60
C ALA A 186 18.71 -29.14 9.44
N GLU A 187 19.49 -28.81 8.41
CA GLU A 187 20.64 -29.62 7.99
C GLU A 187 21.80 -28.77 7.45
N LEU A 188 23.02 -29.27 7.55
CA LEU A 188 24.19 -28.74 6.87
C LEU A 188 24.24 -29.31 5.46
N ALA A 189 24.55 -28.47 4.47
CA ALA A 189 24.72 -28.88 3.08
C ALA A 189 25.91 -28.16 2.43
N ALA A 190 26.70 -28.91 1.65
CA ALA A 190 27.78 -28.34 0.85
C ALA A 190 27.28 -28.18 -0.59
N PRO A 191 26.95 -26.96 -1.05
CA PRO A 191 26.47 -26.77 -2.41
C PRO A 191 27.57 -27.14 -3.42
N ASN A 192 27.17 -27.76 -4.53
CA ASN A 192 28.06 -28.03 -5.68
C ASN A 192 27.94 -26.86 -6.68
N PRO A 193 28.94 -25.95 -6.76
CA PRO A 193 28.82 -24.74 -7.57
C PRO A 193 28.64 -25.03 -9.07
N ASP A 194 29.27 -26.08 -9.59
CA ASP A 194 29.17 -26.46 -11.01
C ASP A 194 27.78 -27.01 -11.34
N ALA A 195 27.19 -27.81 -10.44
CA ALA A 195 25.83 -28.32 -10.60
C ALA A 195 24.80 -27.18 -10.55
N TRP A 196 24.95 -26.24 -9.61
CA TRP A 196 24.09 -25.05 -9.53
C TRP A 196 24.25 -24.14 -10.76
N ALA A 197 25.46 -23.98 -11.28
CA ALA A 197 25.68 -23.22 -12.51
C ALA A 197 24.96 -23.88 -13.70
N LEU A 198 25.10 -25.20 -13.87
CA LEU A 198 24.41 -25.96 -14.92
C LEU A 198 22.89 -25.93 -14.77
N TYR A 199 22.40 -25.96 -13.52
CA TYR A 199 20.98 -25.82 -13.22
C TYR A 199 20.42 -24.50 -13.77
N HIS A 200 21.04 -23.37 -13.43
CA HIS A 200 20.61 -22.06 -13.91
C HIS A 200 20.81 -21.87 -15.42
N ASP A 201 21.87 -22.46 -16.00
CA ASP A 201 22.05 -22.51 -17.45
C ASP A 201 20.86 -23.19 -18.13
N MET A 202 20.48 -24.36 -17.62
CA MET A 202 19.36 -25.14 -18.13
C MET A 202 18.02 -24.45 -17.93
N GLU A 203 17.79 -23.75 -16.82
CA GLU A 203 16.57 -22.95 -16.64
C GLU A 203 16.38 -21.95 -17.80
N VAL A 204 17.42 -21.17 -18.11
CA VAL A 204 17.34 -20.16 -19.16
C VAL A 204 17.22 -20.78 -20.56
N ILE A 205 18.03 -21.81 -20.87
CA ILE A 205 18.01 -22.45 -22.20
C ILE A 205 16.67 -23.16 -22.45
N VAL A 206 16.13 -23.88 -21.46
CA VAL A 206 14.85 -24.56 -21.58
C VAL A 206 13.71 -23.56 -21.76
N ASP A 207 13.72 -22.47 -21.01
CA ASP A 207 12.69 -21.43 -21.14
C ASP A 207 12.82 -20.71 -22.50
N MET A 208 14.02 -20.44 -23.00
CA MET A 208 14.21 -19.93 -24.37
C MET A 208 13.65 -20.89 -25.44
N ALA A 209 13.84 -22.20 -25.27
CA ALA A 209 13.31 -23.22 -26.20
C ALA A 209 11.76 -23.33 -26.19
N LYS A 210 11.12 -22.85 -25.12
CA LYS A 210 9.66 -22.80 -24.97
C LYS A 210 9.07 -21.48 -25.48
N GLU A 211 9.68 -20.36 -25.10
CA GLU A 211 9.10 -19.02 -25.20
C GLU A 211 9.49 -18.28 -26.50
N LEU A 212 10.62 -18.63 -27.12
CA LEU A 212 10.98 -18.07 -28.42
C LEU A 212 10.02 -18.57 -29.50
N PRO A 213 9.71 -17.75 -30.52
CA PRO A 213 8.89 -18.15 -31.66
C PRO A 213 9.39 -19.47 -32.28
N GLN A 214 8.47 -20.37 -32.65
CA GLN A 214 8.84 -21.71 -33.14
C GLN A 214 9.53 -21.69 -34.51
N ASP A 215 9.35 -20.62 -35.27
CA ASP A 215 10.03 -20.34 -36.52
C ASP A 215 11.41 -19.70 -36.32
N SER A 216 11.79 -19.35 -35.09
CA SER A 216 13.12 -18.86 -34.76
C SER A 216 14.14 -20.01 -34.75
N PRO A 217 15.23 -19.94 -35.56
CA PRO A 217 16.33 -20.90 -35.47
C PRO A 217 16.92 -21.00 -34.07
N ARG A 218 16.92 -19.88 -33.32
CA ARG A 218 17.46 -19.82 -31.97
C ARG A 218 16.66 -20.66 -30.96
N SER A 219 15.34 -20.77 -31.15
CA SER A 219 14.48 -21.67 -30.35
C SER A 219 14.90 -23.13 -30.49
N TRP A 220 15.20 -23.56 -31.72
CA TRP A 220 15.66 -24.93 -32.01
C TRP A 220 17.09 -25.19 -31.54
N GLN A 221 17.97 -24.19 -31.65
CA GLN A 221 19.31 -24.26 -31.07
C GLN A 221 19.26 -24.44 -29.56
N ALA A 222 18.39 -23.70 -28.87
CA ALA A 222 18.18 -23.84 -27.43
C ALA A 222 17.66 -25.25 -27.07
N LEU A 223 16.65 -25.74 -27.79
CA LEU A 223 16.12 -27.09 -27.57
C LEU A 223 17.17 -28.19 -27.80
N THR A 224 18.01 -28.01 -28.81
CA THR A 224 19.09 -28.95 -29.13
C THR A 224 20.17 -28.93 -28.05
N ALA A 225 20.65 -27.74 -27.68
CA ALA A 225 21.64 -27.57 -26.60
C ALA A 225 21.15 -28.16 -25.27
N ALA A 226 19.91 -27.85 -24.86
CA ALA A 226 19.30 -28.42 -23.66
C ALA A 226 19.21 -29.95 -23.75
N ASN A 227 18.81 -30.50 -24.90
CA ASN A 227 18.74 -31.94 -25.06
C ASN A 227 20.12 -32.61 -25.01
N ASP A 228 21.15 -31.96 -25.54
CA ASP A 228 22.52 -32.48 -25.54
C ASP A 228 23.14 -32.41 -24.14
N ILE A 229 22.84 -31.35 -23.37
CA ILE A 229 23.15 -31.28 -21.94
C ILE A 229 22.55 -32.48 -21.20
N VAL A 230 21.26 -32.77 -21.40
CA VAL A 230 20.58 -33.92 -20.78
C VAL A 230 21.17 -35.26 -21.24
N ASN A 231 21.70 -35.35 -22.46
CA ASN A 231 22.38 -36.55 -22.95
C ASN A 231 23.76 -36.76 -22.33
N ILE A 232 24.47 -35.67 -22.04
CA ILE A 232 25.83 -35.69 -21.50
C ILE A 232 25.81 -35.90 -19.98
N PHE A 233 24.82 -35.31 -19.30
CA PHE A 233 24.71 -35.38 -17.85
C PHE A 233 24.47 -36.81 -17.36
N GLU A 234 25.32 -37.25 -16.45
CA GLU A 234 25.19 -38.51 -15.72
C GLU A 234 25.39 -38.22 -14.23
N HIS A 235 24.35 -38.36 -13.40
CA HIS A 235 24.42 -38.02 -11.98
C HIS A 235 25.49 -38.80 -11.20
N ALA A 236 25.89 -39.98 -11.70
CA ALA A 236 26.94 -40.81 -11.11
C ALA A 236 28.36 -40.43 -11.56
N ASP A 237 28.53 -39.59 -12.61
CA ASP A 237 29.81 -39.10 -13.10
C ASP A 237 29.92 -37.58 -12.89
N PRO A 238 30.64 -37.11 -11.86
CA PRO A 238 30.85 -35.68 -11.61
C PRO A 238 31.50 -34.93 -12.79
N THR A 239 32.27 -35.62 -13.65
CA THR A 239 32.90 -35.00 -14.82
C THR A 239 31.88 -34.65 -15.91
N SER A 240 30.71 -35.28 -15.90
CA SER A 240 29.62 -35.02 -16.85
C SER A 240 29.09 -33.59 -16.75
N ILE A 241 29.10 -32.99 -15.55
CA ILE A 241 28.63 -31.62 -15.31
C ILE A 241 29.45 -30.63 -16.13
N ASN A 242 30.78 -30.69 -16.04
CA ASN A 242 31.65 -29.76 -16.77
C ASN A 242 31.62 -30.00 -18.30
N LYS A 243 31.43 -31.24 -18.74
CA LYS A 243 31.19 -31.56 -20.16
C LYS A 243 29.88 -30.94 -20.65
N ALA A 244 28.80 -31.05 -19.86
CA ALA A 244 27.51 -30.46 -20.18
C ALA A 244 27.57 -28.92 -20.17
N ARG A 245 28.30 -28.32 -19.21
CA ARG A 245 28.53 -26.87 -19.16
C ARG A 245 29.26 -26.33 -20.39
N SER A 246 30.15 -27.11 -21.00
CA SER A 246 30.79 -26.69 -22.25
C SER A 246 29.76 -26.47 -23.39
N VAL A 247 28.61 -27.15 -23.35
CA VAL A 247 27.51 -26.95 -24.30
C VAL A 247 26.73 -25.67 -23.97
N SER A 248 26.43 -25.40 -22.70
CA SER A 248 25.76 -24.15 -22.31
C SER A 248 26.66 -22.93 -22.54
N ASP A 249 27.95 -23.01 -22.23
CA ASP A 249 28.93 -21.94 -22.51
C ASP A 249 28.96 -21.59 -24.00
N ALA A 250 29.00 -22.59 -24.88
CA ALA A 250 28.94 -22.38 -26.33
C ALA A 250 27.61 -21.75 -26.78
N PHE A 251 26.49 -22.10 -26.12
CA PHE A 251 25.20 -21.49 -26.40
C PHE A 251 25.17 -20.01 -25.99
N PHE A 252 25.63 -19.67 -24.78
CA PHE A 252 25.64 -18.30 -24.25
C PHE A 252 26.71 -17.39 -24.87
N ALA A 253 27.74 -17.96 -25.51
CA ALA A 253 28.76 -17.19 -26.24
C ALA A 253 28.19 -16.42 -27.45
N VAL A 254 27.00 -16.80 -27.95
CA VAL A 254 26.32 -16.11 -29.04
C VAL A 254 25.50 -14.96 -28.48
N THR A 255 25.93 -13.73 -28.77
CA THR A 255 25.40 -12.50 -28.17
C THR A 255 24.33 -11.82 -29.01
N SER A 256 23.54 -10.96 -28.35
CA SER A 256 22.46 -10.22 -28.99
C SER A 256 22.95 -9.08 -29.88
N ASN A 257 22.12 -8.70 -30.87
CA ASN A 257 22.37 -7.55 -31.73
C ASN A 257 22.46 -6.25 -30.91
N PRO A 258 23.46 -5.37 -31.13
CA PRO A 258 23.53 -4.08 -30.45
C PRO A 258 22.34 -3.13 -30.65
N ALA A 259 21.49 -3.38 -31.64
CA ALA A 259 20.23 -2.65 -31.88
C ALA A 259 19.02 -3.27 -31.15
N SER A 260 19.18 -4.43 -30.51
CA SER A 260 18.12 -5.05 -29.71
C SER A 260 17.68 -4.13 -28.56
N HIS A 261 16.41 -4.25 -28.20
CA HIS A 261 15.79 -3.53 -27.08
C HIS A 261 16.64 -3.64 -25.80
N GLN A 262 16.79 -2.53 -25.09
CA GLN A 262 17.57 -2.46 -23.86
C GLN A 262 16.64 -2.46 -22.64
N VAL A 263 16.76 -3.48 -21.81
CA VAL A 263 16.04 -3.61 -20.54
C VAL A 263 16.93 -3.12 -19.41
N TYR A 264 16.39 -2.22 -18.59
CA TYR A 264 16.99 -1.69 -17.35
C TYR A 264 16.35 -2.43 -16.17
N ALA A 265 17.05 -3.45 -15.69
CA ALA A 265 16.58 -4.29 -14.59
C ALA A 265 16.88 -3.65 -13.23
N ILE A 266 15.91 -3.69 -12.33
CA ILE A 266 16.08 -3.25 -10.94
C ILE A 266 15.42 -4.24 -9.99
N GLY A 267 16.16 -4.67 -8.97
CA GLY A 267 15.61 -5.50 -7.92
C GLY A 267 14.66 -4.69 -7.06
N ASN A 268 13.49 -5.24 -6.77
CA ASN A 268 12.44 -4.58 -6.01
C ASN A 268 11.90 -5.52 -4.94
N CYS A 269 11.57 -4.97 -3.77
CA CYS A 269 10.88 -5.67 -2.70
C CYS A 269 9.72 -4.78 -2.27
N HIS A 270 8.58 -4.93 -2.94
CA HIS A 270 7.36 -4.29 -2.50
C HIS A 270 6.89 -5.01 -1.23
N ILE A 271 6.73 -4.24 -0.14
CA ILE A 271 6.25 -4.76 1.14
C ILE A 271 5.04 -3.92 1.52
N ASP A 272 3.88 -4.56 1.56
CA ASP A 272 2.68 -3.89 2.03
C ASP A 272 2.82 -3.56 3.50
N THR A 273 2.65 -2.27 3.80
CA THR A 273 2.91 -1.75 5.14
C THR A 273 1.93 -2.36 6.15
N ALA A 274 0.70 -2.60 5.72
CA ALA A 274 -0.24 -3.51 6.37
C ALA A 274 -1.31 -3.92 5.35
N TRP A 275 -1.53 -5.22 5.20
CA TRP A 275 -2.51 -5.77 4.27
C TRP A 275 -3.09 -7.08 4.82
N LEU A 276 -2.41 -8.20 4.60
CA LEU A 276 -2.77 -9.53 5.14
C LEU A 276 -2.05 -9.84 6.47
N TRP A 277 -1.36 -8.85 7.03
CA TRP A 277 -0.67 -8.91 8.32
C TRP A 277 -0.71 -7.52 9.00
N PRO A 278 -0.58 -7.46 10.33
CA PRO A 278 -0.53 -6.19 11.06
C PRO A 278 0.78 -5.44 10.83
N PHE A 279 0.79 -4.13 11.10
CA PHE A 279 1.98 -3.27 11.02
C PHE A 279 3.19 -3.82 11.78
N ALA A 280 2.95 -4.46 12.93
CA ALA A 280 3.99 -5.08 13.74
C ALA A 280 4.74 -6.21 13.01
N GLU A 281 4.09 -6.92 12.08
CA GLU A 281 4.76 -7.94 11.28
C GLU A 281 5.60 -7.33 10.16
N THR A 282 5.16 -6.21 9.57
CA THR A 282 5.92 -5.47 8.55
C THR A 282 7.28 -5.02 9.07
N ARG A 283 7.36 -4.61 10.35
CA ARG A 283 8.64 -4.26 11.00
C ARG A 283 9.66 -5.41 10.89
N ARG A 284 9.22 -6.66 11.14
CA ARG A 284 10.04 -7.87 10.97
C ARG A 284 10.28 -8.24 9.51
N LYS A 285 9.25 -8.16 8.65
CA LYS A 285 9.36 -8.44 7.21
C LYS A 285 10.39 -7.54 6.51
N THR A 286 10.43 -6.27 6.88
CA THR A 286 11.41 -5.30 6.37
C THR A 286 12.84 -5.76 6.70
N ALA A 287 13.10 -6.11 7.96
CA ALA A 287 14.42 -6.60 8.38
C ALA A 287 14.81 -7.92 7.70
N ARG A 288 13.88 -8.89 7.64
CA ARG A 288 14.07 -10.19 6.99
C ARG A 288 14.40 -10.02 5.50
N SER A 289 13.62 -9.21 4.80
CA SER A 289 13.80 -8.98 3.37
C SER A 289 15.11 -8.26 3.08
N TRP A 290 15.35 -7.11 3.74
CA TRP A 290 16.48 -6.26 3.36
C TRP A 290 17.83 -6.80 3.83
N SER A 291 17.88 -7.60 4.91
CA SER A 291 19.10 -8.33 5.28
C SER A 291 19.51 -9.34 4.20
N THR A 292 18.55 -10.08 3.64
CA THR A 292 18.79 -10.97 2.49
C THR A 292 19.31 -10.20 1.28
N GLN A 293 18.73 -9.04 0.97
CA GLN A 293 19.19 -8.22 -0.15
C GLN A 293 20.60 -7.67 0.04
N LEU A 294 20.97 -7.25 1.25
CA LEU A 294 22.34 -6.83 1.57
C LEU A 294 23.36 -7.96 1.38
N ASN A 295 23.01 -9.18 1.79
CA ASN A 295 23.90 -10.34 1.60
C ASN A 295 24.06 -10.70 0.11
N LEU A 296 23.01 -10.51 -0.70
CA LEU A 296 23.12 -10.63 -2.16
C LEU A 296 24.03 -9.54 -2.75
N MET A 297 23.95 -8.29 -2.27
CA MET A 297 24.86 -7.21 -2.70
C MET A 297 26.32 -7.48 -2.35
N ASP A 298 26.60 -8.28 -1.33
CA ASP A 298 27.96 -8.71 -0.98
C ASP A 298 28.49 -9.78 -1.95
N SER A 299 27.60 -10.52 -2.64
CA SER A 299 27.96 -11.56 -3.62
C SER A 299 27.83 -11.13 -5.09
N PHE A 300 27.06 -10.08 -5.38
CA PHE A 300 26.72 -9.60 -6.72
C PHE A 300 26.99 -8.09 -6.81
N GLU A 301 28.14 -7.70 -7.34
CA GLU A 301 28.57 -6.29 -7.42
C GLU A 301 27.67 -5.45 -8.35
N GLU A 302 27.16 -6.06 -9.42
CA GLU A 302 26.23 -5.42 -10.35
C GLU A 302 24.81 -5.29 -9.80
N TYR A 303 24.50 -5.94 -8.66
CA TYR A 303 23.15 -5.95 -8.12
C TYR A 303 22.72 -4.53 -7.71
N ARG A 304 21.54 -4.14 -8.17
CA ARG A 304 20.86 -2.89 -7.80
C ARG A 304 19.49 -3.25 -7.24
N PHE A 305 19.17 -2.66 -6.11
CA PHE A 305 17.92 -2.90 -5.37
C PHE A 305 17.27 -1.59 -4.96
N THR A 306 15.95 -1.48 -5.07
CA THR A 306 15.18 -0.33 -4.62
C THR A 306 14.20 -0.67 -3.51
N ALA A 307 14.00 0.28 -2.59
CA ALA A 307 12.94 0.28 -1.59
C ALA A 307 12.39 1.70 -1.38
N SER A 308 11.07 1.83 -1.24
CA SER A 308 10.31 3.07 -1.49
C SER A 308 9.80 3.82 -0.24
N GLN A 309 9.48 3.11 0.84
CA GLN A 309 8.68 3.68 1.94
C GLN A 309 9.56 4.17 3.09
N ALA A 310 9.63 5.49 3.33
CA ALA A 310 10.43 6.06 4.42
C ALA A 310 10.05 5.53 5.82
N GLN A 311 8.77 5.23 6.05
CA GLN A 311 8.30 4.64 7.31
C GLN A 311 8.98 3.31 7.64
N GLN A 312 9.24 2.46 6.64
CA GLN A 312 9.89 1.17 6.86
C GLN A 312 11.37 1.35 7.22
N PHE A 313 12.05 2.33 6.61
CA PHE A 313 13.40 2.71 7.03
C PHE A 313 13.44 3.27 8.45
N GLU A 314 12.44 4.04 8.87
CA GLU A 314 12.34 4.55 10.24
C GLU A 314 12.19 3.40 11.24
N TRP A 315 11.28 2.45 11.00
CA TRP A 315 11.14 1.27 11.86
C TRP A 315 12.41 0.43 11.89
N LEU A 316 13.08 0.26 10.75
CA LEU A 316 14.35 -0.47 10.72
C LEU A 316 15.44 0.23 11.53
N LYS A 317 15.51 1.55 11.47
CA LYS A 317 16.45 2.34 12.26
C LYS A 317 16.19 2.21 13.77
N GLU A 318 14.92 2.12 14.17
CA GLU A 318 14.50 1.93 15.56
C GLU A 318 14.82 0.51 16.06
N ASP A 319 14.42 -0.51 15.30
CA ASP A 319 14.45 -1.91 15.76
C ASP A 319 15.75 -2.65 15.42
N TYR A 320 16.40 -2.27 14.31
CA TYR A 320 17.55 -2.97 13.73
C TYR A 320 18.64 -1.96 13.29
N PRO A 321 19.22 -1.17 14.21
CA PRO A 321 20.12 -0.06 13.89
C PRO A 321 21.39 -0.49 13.13
N SER A 322 21.92 -1.69 13.40
CA SER A 322 23.08 -2.24 12.68
C SER A 322 22.75 -2.55 11.22
N LEU A 323 21.55 -3.06 10.96
CA LEU A 323 21.06 -3.33 9.61
C LEU A 323 20.84 -2.02 8.84
N PHE A 324 20.23 -1.02 9.49
CA PHE A 324 20.08 0.31 8.91
C PHE A 324 21.43 0.93 8.53
N LYS A 325 22.46 0.74 9.36
CA LYS A 325 23.82 1.18 9.05
C LYS A 325 24.40 0.51 7.79
N ARG A 326 24.24 -0.81 7.64
CA ARG A 326 24.65 -1.54 6.42
C ARG A 326 23.94 -1.01 5.18
N ILE A 327 22.64 -0.68 5.29
CA ILE A 327 21.89 -0.06 4.19
C ILE A 327 22.49 1.29 3.80
N GLN A 328 22.80 2.16 4.77
CA GLN A 328 23.45 3.44 4.48
C GLN A 328 24.77 3.26 3.74
N ASP A 329 25.55 2.24 4.08
CA ASP A 329 26.84 1.98 3.44
C ASP A 329 26.67 1.42 2.01
N LYS A 330 25.70 0.53 1.77
CA LYS A 330 25.33 0.09 0.40
C LYS A 330 24.62 1.16 -0.43
N ALA A 331 23.99 2.14 0.21
CA ALA A 331 23.41 3.29 -0.48
C ALA A 331 24.50 4.23 -1.02
N LYS A 332 25.60 4.41 -0.30
CA LYS A 332 26.75 5.20 -0.78
C LYS A 332 27.42 4.58 -2.01
N THR A 333 27.41 3.26 -2.13
CA THR A 333 27.93 2.56 -3.32
C THR A 333 26.93 2.52 -4.48
N GLY A 334 25.69 2.98 -4.26
CA GLY A 334 24.61 2.94 -5.25
C GLY A 334 24.00 1.56 -5.47
N GLN A 335 24.37 0.53 -4.67
CA GLN A 335 23.76 -0.80 -4.76
C GLN A 335 22.35 -0.83 -4.15
N PHE A 336 22.17 -0.17 -3.01
CA PHE A 336 20.87 0.02 -2.38
C PHE A 336 20.34 1.41 -2.74
N VAL A 337 19.17 1.50 -3.36
CA VAL A 337 18.60 2.73 -3.88
C VAL A 337 17.33 3.08 -3.11
N PRO A 338 17.39 3.99 -2.12
CA PRO A 338 16.20 4.60 -1.56
C PRO A 338 15.46 5.38 -2.67
N ILE A 339 14.19 5.07 -2.90
CA ILE A 339 13.38 5.64 -3.99
C ILE A 339 12.00 6.10 -3.48
N GLY A 340 11.15 6.66 -4.35
CA GLY A 340 9.77 7.04 -4.02
C GLY A 340 9.66 8.45 -3.46
N GLY A 341 10.40 8.74 -2.38
CA GLY A 341 10.42 10.07 -1.77
C GLY A 341 9.21 10.38 -0.88
N THR A 342 8.39 9.39 -0.55
CA THR A 342 7.17 9.54 0.27
C THR A 342 7.29 8.79 1.60
N TRP A 343 6.38 9.10 2.54
CA TRP A 343 6.34 8.43 3.84
C TRP A 343 5.96 6.96 3.72
N VAL A 344 4.88 6.69 2.97
CA VAL A 344 4.46 5.36 2.54
C VAL A 344 4.12 5.37 1.05
N GLU A 345 3.89 4.20 0.46
CA GLU A 345 3.23 4.08 -0.84
C GLU A 345 1.72 4.27 -0.63
N MET A 346 1.26 5.52 -0.77
CA MET A 346 -0.08 5.93 -0.37
C MET A 346 -1.14 5.69 -1.46
N ASP A 347 -2.40 5.63 -1.03
CA ASP A 347 -3.52 5.89 -1.94
C ASP A 347 -3.48 7.34 -2.44
N CYS A 348 -3.90 7.54 -3.68
CA CYS A 348 -3.81 8.83 -4.36
C CYS A 348 -5.15 9.54 -4.58
N ASN A 349 -6.26 8.91 -4.16
CA ASN A 349 -7.62 9.39 -4.43
C ASN A 349 -8.34 9.87 -3.16
N ILE A 350 -8.17 9.15 -2.04
CA ILE A 350 -8.88 9.45 -0.78
C ILE A 350 -8.18 10.56 0.02
N PRO A 351 -6.85 10.56 0.23
CA PRO A 351 -6.17 11.58 1.02
C PRO A 351 -6.37 13.00 0.46
N SER A 352 -6.41 14.01 1.32
CA SER A 352 -6.42 15.41 0.89
C SER A 352 -5.12 15.81 0.17
N GLY A 353 -5.15 16.91 -0.58
CA GLY A 353 -3.94 17.46 -1.20
C GLY A 353 -2.84 17.79 -0.18
N GLU A 354 -3.20 18.28 1.00
CA GLU A 354 -2.24 18.52 2.09
C GLU A 354 -1.60 17.22 2.56
N SER A 355 -2.38 16.14 2.72
CA SER A 355 -1.83 14.82 3.05
C SER A 355 -0.85 14.34 1.98
N LEU A 356 -1.16 14.48 0.69
CA LEU A 356 -0.21 14.14 -0.38
C LEU A 356 1.08 14.97 -0.30
N ALA A 357 0.98 16.27 0.02
CA ALA A 357 2.16 17.09 0.27
C ALA A 357 2.95 16.62 1.50
N ARG A 358 2.27 16.19 2.58
CA ARG A 358 2.89 15.65 3.80
C ARG A 358 3.59 14.32 3.57
N GLN A 359 3.03 13.45 2.73
CA GLN A 359 3.68 12.21 2.30
C GLN A 359 5.08 12.52 1.74
N PHE A 360 5.17 13.46 0.79
CA PHE A 360 6.45 13.89 0.22
C PHE A 360 7.32 14.63 1.22
N LEU A 361 6.78 15.55 2.01
CA LEU A 361 7.55 16.33 2.98
C LEU A 361 8.26 15.41 3.99
N LEU A 362 7.52 14.46 4.56
CA LEU A 362 8.05 13.51 5.53
C LEU A 362 9.07 12.56 4.88
N GLY A 363 8.75 12.00 3.71
CA GLY A 363 9.63 11.10 2.97
C GLY A 363 10.93 11.77 2.52
N GLN A 364 10.85 12.89 1.80
CA GLN A 364 12.01 13.64 1.31
C GLN A 364 12.90 14.13 2.47
N ARG A 365 12.30 14.62 3.57
CA ARG A 365 13.06 15.02 4.75
C ARG A 365 13.82 13.83 5.35
N PHE A 366 13.17 12.68 5.50
CA PHE A 366 13.81 11.47 6.01
C PHE A 366 15.00 11.05 5.14
N TYR A 367 14.82 10.98 3.82
CA TYR A 367 15.90 10.61 2.91
C TYR A 367 17.04 11.63 2.93
N LYS A 368 16.72 12.93 2.97
CA LYS A 368 17.73 13.98 3.06
C LYS A 368 18.56 13.87 4.35
N GLN A 369 17.91 13.61 5.48
CA GLN A 369 18.54 13.50 6.79
C GLN A 369 19.42 12.25 6.91
N HIS A 370 18.96 11.11 6.39
CA HIS A 370 19.61 9.82 6.65
C HIS A 370 20.48 9.29 5.50
N PHE A 371 20.25 9.74 4.27
CA PHE A 371 21.01 9.33 3.09
C PHE A 371 21.69 10.50 2.36
N GLY A 372 21.46 11.75 2.80
CA GLY A 372 22.09 12.95 2.23
C GLY A 372 21.46 13.44 0.92
N GLN A 373 20.47 12.72 0.39
CA GLN A 373 19.84 12.98 -0.91
C GLN A 373 18.31 12.94 -0.83
N THR A 374 17.66 13.65 -1.74
CA THR A 374 16.22 13.54 -2.02
C THR A 374 15.99 12.57 -3.18
N CYS A 375 14.81 11.96 -3.24
CA CYS A 375 14.41 11.10 -4.35
C CYS A 375 13.86 11.93 -5.50
N ASP A 376 14.23 11.60 -6.73
CA ASP A 376 13.77 12.26 -7.97
C ASP A 376 12.81 11.41 -8.80
N VAL A 377 12.68 10.12 -8.47
CA VAL A 377 11.71 9.19 -9.03
C VAL A 377 10.64 8.90 -7.98
N PHE A 378 9.42 9.35 -8.25
CA PHE A 378 8.23 8.93 -7.50
C PHE A 378 7.85 7.50 -7.89
N TRP A 379 7.58 6.65 -6.92
CA TRP A 379 7.49 5.19 -7.10
C TRP A 379 6.23 4.66 -6.40
N LEU A 380 5.19 4.35 -7.18
CA LEU A 380 3.93 3.77 -6.70
C LEU A 380 3.48 2.64 -7.64
N PRO A 381 4.11 1.45 -7.57
CA PRO A 381 3.72 0.32 -8.41
C PRO A 381 2.27 -0.11 -8.21
N ASP A 382 1.73 -0.04 -6.98
CA ASP A 382 0.48 -0.73 -6.63
C ASP A 382 -0.73 0.14 -6.23
N THR A 383 -0.64 1.47 -6.34
CA THR A 383 -1.77 2.35 -5.99
C THR A 383 -2.98 2.20 -6.96
N PHE A 384 -4.20 2.24 -6.41
CA PHE A 384 -5.46 2.03 -7.13
C PHE A 384 -6.01 3.31 -7.80
N GLY A 385 -5.24 3.86 -8.76
CA GLY A 385 -5.59 5.07 -9.51
C GLY A 385 -4.91 6.33 -9.02
N TYR A 386 -4.78 7.34 -9.88
CA TYR A 386 -3.92 8.51 -9.61
C TYR A 386 -4.61 9.83 -9.94
N SER A 387 -4.73 10.70 -8.93
CA SER A 387 -5.38 12.00 -9.03
C SER A 387 -4.68 12.96 -10.00
N SER A 388 -5.50 13.81 -10.62
CA SER A 388 -5.12 14.70 -11.71
C SER A 388 -4.06 15.75 -11.38
N GLN A 389 -3.84 16.08 -10.10
CA GLN A 389 -2.88 17.11 -9.67
C GLN A 389 -1.54 16.57 -9.16
N LEU A 390 -1.38 15.25 -9.08
CA LEU A 390 -0.12 14.65 -8.65
C LEU A 390 1.11 15.11 -9.44
N PRO A 391 1.07 15.33 -10.77
CA PRO A 391 2.22 15.88 -11.49
C PRO A 391 2.74 17.19 -10.90
N GLN A 392 1.86 18.10 -10.46
CA GLN A 392 2.27 19.34 -9.81
C GLN A 392 2.92 19.07 -8.45
N ILE A 393 2.28 18.24 -7.61
CA ILE A 393 2.77 17.91 -6.26
C ILE A 393 4.16 17.24 -6.35
N VAL A 394 4.33 16.27 -7.25
CA VAL A 394 5.60 15.55 -7.50
C VAL A 394 6.70 16.53 -7.88
N ARG A 395 6.41 17.50 -8.77
CA ARG A 395 7.36 18.53 -9.19
C ARG A 395 7.75 19.46 -8.04
N LEU A 396 6.78 19.90 -7.23
CA LEU A 396 7.02 20.74 -6.06
C LEU A 396 7.84 20.02 -4.99
N ALA A 397 7.66 18.70 -4.86
CA ALA A 397 8.46 17.84 -3.98
C ALA A 397 9.89 17.57 -4.50
N GLY A 398 10.26 18.10 -5.66
CA GLY A 398 11.60 17.97 -6.26
C GLY A 398 11.81 16.72 -7.12
N ALA A 399 10.77 15.89 -7.31
CA ALA A 399 10.82 14.74 -8.20
C ALA A 399 10.45 15.12 -9.64
N LYS A 400 10.98 14.38 -10.61
CA LYS A 400 10.83 14.63 -12.06
C LYS A 400 10.19 13.47 -12.80
N TYR A 401 10.34 12.27 -12.24
CA TYR A 401 9.97 11.01 -12.87
C TYR A 401 8.93 10.29 -12.03
N PHE A 402 8.11 9.47 -12.69
CA PHE A 402 7.08 8.68 -12.03
C PHE A 402 7.05 7.24 -12.56
N PHE A 403 7.10 6.27 -11.65
CA PHE A 403 6.89 4.86 -11.95
C PHE A 403 5.59 4.35 -11.34
N THR A 404 4.79 3.63 -12.14
CA THR A 404 3.58 2.91 -11.70
C THR A 404 3.44 1.60 -12.49
N GLN A 405 2.72 0.61 -11.94
CA GLN A 405 2.37 -0.61 -12.65
C GLN A 405 0.86 -0.84 -12.78
N LYS A 406 0.05 -0.39 -11.82
CA LYS A 406 -1.32 -0.89 -11.64
C LYS A 406 -2.26 -0.61 -12.80
N LEU A 407 -2.06 0.47 -13.57
CA LEU A 407 -2.85 0.77 -14.78
C LEU A 407 -2.78 -0.31 -15.87
N SER A 408 -1.76 -1.17 -15.86
CA SER A 408 -1.69 -2.33 -16.76
C SER A 408 -2.83 -3.36 -16.52
N TRP A 409 -3.46 -3.30 -15.34
CA TRP A 409 -4.52 -4.22 -14.93
C TRP A 409 -5.92 -3.75 -15.34
N ASN A 410 -6.07 -2.59 -16.00
CA ASN A 410 -7.36 -2.16 -16.53
C ASN A 410 -8.02 -3.29 -17.32
N ASN A 411 -9.25 -3.66 -16.92
CA ASN A 411 -10.00 -4.78 -17.49
C ASN A 411 -10.85 -4.35 -18.69
N ILE A 412 -11.18 -3.06 -18.83
CA ILE A 412 -11.96 -2.51 -19.95
C ILE A 412 -11.02 -1.95 -21.02
N ASN A 413 -10.29 -0.86 -20.74
CA ASN A 413 -9.39 -0.19 -21.66
C ASN A 413 -7.92 -0.40 -21.29
N LYS A 414 -7.19 -1.10 -22.16
CA LYS A 414 -5.73 -1.18 -22.03
C LYS A 414 -5.13 0.21 -22.24
N PHE A 415 -4.43 0.72 -21.22
CA PHE A 415 -3.81 2.04 -21.28
C PHE A 415 -2.90 2.17 -22.52
N PRO A 416 -2.95 3.27 -23.29
CA PRO A 416 -2.37 3.29 -24.63
C PRO A 416 -0.84 3.38 -24.66
N ASN A 417 -0.20 3.84 -23.59
CA ASN A 417 1.24 4.08 -23.53
C ASN A 417 1.91 3.26 -22.41
N THR A 418 3.24 3.23 -22.42
CA THR A 418 4.14 2.68 -21.40
C THR A 418 5.17 3.71 -20.95
N THR A 419 5.52 4.69 -21.80
CA THR A 419 6.40 5.82 -21.53
C THR A 419 5.73 7.09 -22.08
N PHE A 420 5.41 8.05 -21.22
CA PHE A 420 4.65 9.24 -21.61
C PHE A 420 4.87 10.41 -20.65
N TRP A 421 4.49 11.62 -21.07
CA TRP A 421 4.40 12.77 -20.18
C TRP A 421 3.06 12.77 -19.46
N TRP A 422 3.05 12.66 -18.14
CA TRP A 422 1.84 12.85 -17.35
C TRP A 422 1.74 14.31 -16.91
N THR A 423 0.68 14.98 -17.35
CA THR A 423 0.46 16.41 -17.19
C THR A 423 -0.72 16.68 -16.25
N GLY A 424 -0.49 17.47 -15.21
CA GLY A 424 -1.50 17.85 -14.23
C GLY A 424 -2.47 18.91 -14.72
N LEU A 425 -3.45 19.28 -13.88
CA LEU A 425 -4.47 20.29 -14.23
C LEU A 425 -3.87 21.67 -14.53
N ASP A 426 -2.74 22.00 -13.91
CA ASP A 426 -2.03 23.27 -14.07
C ASP A 426 -1.04 23.28 -15.25
N GLY A 427 -0.82 22.14 -15.92
CA GLY A 427 0.17 21.96 -16.98
C GLY A 427 1.56 21.48 -16.52
N SER A 428 1.80 21.37 -15.21
CA SER A 428 3.02 20.72 -14.69
C SER A 428 3.09 19.28 -15.18
N SER A 429 4.28 18.80 -15.56
CA SER A 429 4.44 17.47 -16.15
C SER A 429 5.61 16.69 -15.56
N VAL A 430 5.44 15.37 -15.48
CA VAL A 430 6.45 14.38 -15.06
C VAL A 430 6.59 13.30 -16.12
N LEU A 431 7.81 12.80 -16.34
CA LEU A 431 8.03 11.69 -17.27
C LEU A 431 7.66 10.38 -16.55
N THR A 432 6.67 9.68 -17.10
CA THR A 432 6.06 8.51 -16.49
C THR A 432 6.40 7.25 -17.27
N HIS A 433 6.69 6.17 -16.54
CA HIS A 433 6.88 4.85 -17.12
C HIS A 433 6.13 3.75 -16.37
N MET A 434 5.64 2.77 -17.12
CA MET A 434 5.10 1.50 -16.61
C MET A 434 5.88 0.35 -17.21
N ALA A 435 6.31 -0.60 -16.39
CA ALA A 435 7.09 -1.72 -16.89
C ALA A 435 6.22 -2.57 -17.84
N PRO A 436 6.66 -2.79 -19.09
CA PRO A 436 5.92 -3.59 -20.07
C PRO A 436 5.73 -5.06 -19.68
N SER A 437 6.46 -5.54 -18.66
CA SER A 437 6.27 -6.87 -18.07
C SER A 437 4.89 -7.03 -17.42
N GLU A 438 4.14 -5.95 -17.18
CA GLU A 438 2.83 -5.95 -16.52
C GLU A 438 2.86 -6.45 -15.06
N THR A 439 4.05 -6.42 -14.44
CA THR A 439 4.30 -6.82 -13.06
C THR A 439 5.54 -6.11 -12.50
N TYR A 440 5.53 -5.86 -11.19
CA TYR A 440 6.69 -5.40 -10.41
C TYR A 440 7.36 -6.52 -9.59
N SER A 441 6.88 -7.75 -9.76
CA SER A 441 7.35 -8.96 -9.08
C SER A 441 7.86 -10.02 -10.06
N ALA A 442 8.52 -9.56 -11.14
CA ALA A 442 9.00 -10.44 -12.21
C ALA A 442 10.05 -11.44 -11.69
N GLN A 443 10.10 -12.62 -12.31
CA GLN A 443 10.90 -13.76 -11.84
C GLN A 443 12.19 -13.97 -12.63
N CYS A 444 12.60 -13.01 -13.48
CA CYS A 444 13.79 -13.10 -14.33
C CYS A 444 13.73 -14.32 -15.26
N ARG A 445 12.62 -14.47 -15.99
CA ARG A 445 12.42 -15.55 -16.97
C ARG A 445 12.49 -15.04 -18.41
N PRO A 446 13.02 -15.83 -19.37
CA PRO A 446 13.07 -15.44 -20.78
C PRO A 446 11.72 -14.98 -21.35
N GLY A 447 10.63 -15.68 -21.01
CA GLY A 447 9.28 -15.34 -21.48
C GLY A 447 8.80 -13.95 -21.03
N GLU A 448 9.17 -13.51 -19.83
CA GLU A 448 8.83 -12.18 -19.31
C GLU A 448 9.54 -11.08 -20.09
N LEU A 449 10.82 -11.28 -20.42
CA LEU A 449 11.59 -10.33 -21.24
C LEU A 449 11.06 -10.25 -22.67
N ILE A 450 10.76 -11.39 -23.29
CA ILE A 450 10.17 -11.47 -24.62
C ILE A 450 8.82 -10.75 -24.65
N ASN A 451 7.97 -11.01 -23.65
CA ASN A 451 6.66 -10.38 -23.54
C ASN A 451 6.77 -8.89 -23.23
N GLY A 452 7.73 -8.46 -22.42
CA GLY A 452 7.99 -7.05 -22.14
C GLY A 452 8.29 -6.28 -23.43
N VAL A 453 9.15 -6.79 -24.30
CA VAL A 453 9.41 -6.15 -25.61
C VAL A 453 8.15 -6.09 -26.47
N LYS A 454 7.36 -7.16 -26.53
CA LYS A 454 6.10 -7.20 -27.30
C LYS A 454 5.04 -6.22 -26.77
N LYS A 455 5.02 -6.01 -25.45
CA LYS A 455 4.03 -5.17 -24.76
C LYS A 455 4.48 -3.72 -24.59
N HIS A 456 5.70 -3.36 -25.00
CA HIS A 456 6.14 -1.97 -24.98
C HIS A 456 5.38 -1.18 -26.05
N LYS A 457 4.58 -0.19 -25.62
CA LYS A 457 3.61 0.49 -26.50
C LYS A 457 4.21 1.68 -27.26
N ASP A 458 5.37 2.17 -26.81
CA ASP A 458 6.03 3.37 -27.33
C ASP A 458 7.32 3.03 -28.09
N VAL A 459 7.41 1.83 -28.67
CA VAL A 459 8.59 1.33 -29.41
C VAL A 459 9.03 2.25 -30.56
N ALA A 460 8.11 3.05 -31.10
CA ALA A 460 8.42 4.03 -32.13
C ALA A 460 9.26 5.21 -31.61
N TYR A 461 9.20 5.48 -30.30
CA TYR A 461 9.83 6.63 -29.66
C TYR A 461 10.98 6.21 -28.72
N SER A 462 10.86 5.06 -28.06
CA SER A 462 11.86 4.49 -27.16
C SER A 462 12.10 3.02 -27.45
N ASN A 463 13.35 2.58 -27.54
CA ASN A 463 13.71 1.16 -27.64
C ASN A 463 14.27 0.61 -26.32
N GLU A 464 13.76 1.12 -25.20
CA GLU A 464 14.21 0.77 -23.86
C GLU A 464 13.05 0.74 -22.85
N SER A 465 13.17 -0.09 -21.81
CA SER A 465 12.16 -0.22 -20.75
C SER A 465 12.77 -0.57 -19.39
N LEU A 466 12.08 -0.20 -18.31
CA LEU A 466 12.36 -0.74 -16.98
C LEU A 466 11.82 -2.17 -16.84
N TYR A 467 12.49 -2.96 -16.00
CA TYR A 467 12.08 -4.30 -15.61
C TYR A 467 12.32 -4.49 -14.11
N LEU A 468 11.23 -4.61 -13.36
CA LEU A 468 11.27 -4.78 -11.91
C LEU A 468 11.16 -6.25 -11.59
N PHE A 469 12.11 -6.77 -10.84
CA PHE A 469 12.15 -8.18 -10.46
C PHE A 469 12.28 -8.36 -8.95
N GLY A 470 11.79 -9.48 -8.44
CA GLY A 470 11.81 -9.82 -7.03
C GLY A 470 10.47 -10.34 -6.53
N ASN A 471 10.47 -10.92 -5.34
CA ASN A 471 9.24 -11.26 -4.64
C ASN A 471 8.70 -10.00 -3.94
N GLY A 472 7.42 -9.70 -4.16
CA GLY A 472 6.73 -8.50 -3.69
C GLY A 472 5.49 -8.83 -2.84
N ASP A 473 4.68 -7.80 -2.61
CA ASP A 473 3.46 -7.70 -1.79
C ASP A 473 3.69 -8.07 -0.30
N GLY A 474 4.26 -9.24 -0.01
CA GLY A 474 4.68 -9.68 1.32
C GLY A 474 6.15 -9.53 1.67
N GLY A 475 6.98 -9.07 0.74
CA GLY A 475 8.43 -8.94 0.88
C GLY A 475 9.24 -10.09 0.28
N GLY A 476 10.41 -10.38 0.87
CA GLY A 476 11.39 -11.34 0.36
C GLY A 476 12.38 -10.71 -0.62
N GLY A 477 11.89 -9.98 -1.63
CA GLY A 477 12.71 -9.35 -2.66
C GLY A 477 13.35 -10.37 -3.62
N PRO A 478 14.36 -9.97 -4.41
CA PRO A 478 15.04 -10.88 -5.32
C PRO A 478 15.76 -12.05 -4.63
N LEU A 479 15.77 -13.19 -5.31
CA LEU A 479 16.52 -14.38 -4.90
C LEU A 479 17.82 -14.52 -5.71
N ARG A 480 18.79 -15.29 -5.18
CA ARG A 480 20.04 -15.61 -5.89
C ARG A 480 19.78 -16.18 -7.29
N SER A 481 18.82 -17.08 -7.43
CA SER A 481 18.44 -17.69 -8.71
C SER A 481 18.01 -16.65 -9.76
N MET A 482 17.34 -15.57 -9.35
CA MET A 482 16.94 -14.48 -10.25
C MET A 482 18.16 -13.72 -10.78
N LEU A 483 19.13 -13.44 -9.92
CA LEU A 483 20.38 -12.76 -10.30
C LEU A 483 21.23 -13.64 -11.22
N GLU A 484 21.30 -14.95 -10.93
CA GLU A 484 21.98 -15.94 -11.78
C GLU A 484 21.33 -16.05 -13.17
N ARG A 485 19.99 -16.04 -13.25
CA ARG A 485 19.27 -15.98 -14.52
C ARG A 485 19.54 -14.67 -15.28
N LEU A 486 19.52 -13.52 -14.59
CA LEU A 486 19.83 -12.22 -15.22
C LEU A 486 21.23 -12.18 -15.82
N ARG A 487 22.25 -12.72 -15.14
CA ARG A 487 23.62 -12.81 -15.69
C ARG A 487 23.65 -13.56 -17.02
N ARG A 488 22.95 -14.69 -17.12
CA ARG A 488 22.86 -15.50 -18.35
C ARG A 488 22.06 -14.82 -19.46
N MET A 489 21.05 -14.04 -19.09
CA MET A 489 20.20 -13.31 -20.04
C MET A 489 20.74 -11.93 -20.41
N ALA A 490 21.83 -11.46 -19.78
CA ALA A 490 22.35 -10.09 -19.94
C ALA A 490 22.60 -9.73 -21.41
N ASN A 491 23.14 -10.64 -22.19
CA ASN A 491 23.45 -10.41 -23.60
C ASN A 491 23.52 -11.72 -24.43
N VAL A 492 22.43 -12.46 -24.50
CA VAL A 492 22.33 -13.70 -25.30
C VAL A 492 21.43 -13.50 -26.52
N ASP A 493 21.82 -14.06 -27.67
CA ASP A 493 21.01 -14.01 -28.89
C ASP A 493 19.62 -14.62 -28.68
N GLY A 494 18.60 -13.96 -29.22
CA GLY A 494 17.18 -14.29 -29.07
C GLY A 494 16.45 -13.52 -27.97
N LEU A 495 17.15 -12.91 -27.00
CA LEU A 495 16.55 -12.10 -25.92
C LEU A 495 16.92 -10.62 -26.06
N PRO A 496 16.16 -9.67 -25.48
CA PRO A 496 16.65 -8.30 -25.35
C PRO A 496 17.91 -8.24 -24.49
N ARG A 497 18.68 -7.15 -24.61
CA ARG A 497 19.83 -6.93 -23.73
C ARG A 497 19.33 -6.48 -22.37
N VAL A 498 19.93 -7.00 -21.31
CA VAL A 498 19.54 -6.68 -19.93
C VAL A 498 20.75 -6.15 -19.18
N LYS A 499 20.58 -5.01 -18.50
CA LYS A 499 21.56 -4.49 -17.55
C LYS A 499 20.86 -4.13 -16.25
N GLN A 500 21.52 -4.38 -15.13
CA GLN A 500 21.04 -3.88 -13.85
C GLN A 500 21.48 -2.42 -13.69
N SER A 501 20.59 -1.55 -13.23
CA SER A 501 20.85 -0.09 -13.25
C SER A 501 20.02 0.65 -12.21
N HIS A 502 20.49 1.82 -11.79
CA HIS A 502 19.66 2.75 -11.03
C HIS A 502 18.49 3.26 -11.90
N PRO A 503 17.23 3.31 -11.42
CA PRO A 503 16.09 3.71 -12.25
C PRO A 503 16.22 5.10 -12.89
N ARG A 504 16.85 6.06 -12.20
CA ARG A 504 17.22 7.38 -12.76
C ARG A 504 17.96 7.29 -14.10
N GLU A 505 18.88 6.33 -14.27
CA GLU A 505 19.66 6.21 -15.51
C GLU A 505 18.77 5.93 -16.72
N PHE A 506 17.70 5.13 -16.54
CA PHE A 506 16.70 4.90 -17.58
C PHE A 506 15.98 6.20 -17.94
N TYR A 507 15.46 6.92 -16.94
CA TYR A 507 14.70 8.15 -17.18
C TYR A 507 15.55 9.25 -17.82
N GLU A 508 16.77 9.47 -17.34
CA GLU A 508 17.69 10.45 -17.93
C GLU A 508 18.04 10.10 -19.38
N HIS A 509 18.18 8.80 -19.70
CA HIS A 509 18.46 8.38 -21.06
C HIS A 509 17.24 8.56 -21.98
N VAL A 510 16.03 8.19 -21.54
CA VAL A 510 14.78 8.42 -22.27
C VAL A 510 14.55 9.91 -22.50
N GLU A 511 14.69 10.75 -21.46
CA GLU A 511 14.52 12.21 -21.56
C GLU A 511 15.52 12.83 -22.57
N LYS A 512 16.76 12.32 -22.61
CA LYS A 512 17.80 12.82 -23.53
C LYS A 512 17.59 12.37 -24.97
N THR A 513 17.09 11.15 -25.19
CA THR A 513 17.01 10.52 -26.52
C THR A 513 15.65 10.66 -27.18
N THR A 514 14.59 10.87 -26.41
CA THR A 514 13.22 10.92 -26.91
C THR A 514 12.67 12.34 -26.81
N ARG A 515 12.27 12.93 -27.95
CA ARG A 515 11.69 14.29 -28.00
C ARG A 515 10.18 14.32 -28.25
N GLU A 516 9.58 13.20 -28.65
CA GLU A 516 8.20 13.11 -29.14
C GLU A 516 7.38 12.07 -28.35
N LEU A 517 7.25 12.25 -27.04
CA LEU A 517 6.37 11.41 -26.22
C LEU A 517 4.95 11.98 -26.16
N VAL A 518 3.96 11.09 -26.09
CA VAL A 518 2.56 11.46 -25.86
C VAL A 518 2.40 12.11 -24.48
N ALA A 519 1.50 13.10 -24.38
CA ALA A 519 1.10 13.68 -23.10
C ALA A 519 -0.30 13.19 -22.69
N TRP A 520 -0.42 12.67 -21.48
CA TRP A 520 -1.70 12.34 -20.85
C TRP A 520 -2.06 13.45 -19.86
N LYS A 521 -3.20 14.12 -20.06
CA LYS A 521 -3.62 15.27 -19.23
C LYS A 521 -4.70 14.86 -18.24
N GLY A 522 -4.49 15.22 -16.97
CA GLY A 522 -5.45 14.97 -15.89
C GLY A 522 -5.25 13.62 -15.22
N GLU A 523 -6.36 13.04 -14.76
CA GLU A 523 -6.37 11.81 -13.97
C GLU A 523 -5.86 10.59 -14.76
N LEU A 524 -5.09 9.72 -14.10
CA LEU A 524 -4.85 8.36 -14.59
C LEU A 524 -5.87 7.43 -13.93
N TYR A 525 -7.07 7.38 -14.52
CA TYR A 525 -8.19 6.60 -14.01
C TYR A 525 -7.88 5.11 -14.08
N PHE A 526 -7.99 4.42 -12.94
CA PHE A 526 -7.80 2.98 -12.83
C PHE A 526 -9.14 2.27 -12.92
N GLU A 527 -9.31 1.43 -13.95
CA GLU A 527 -10.61 0.87 -14.31
C GLU A 527 -10.94 -0.42 -13.54
N LEU A 528 -10.41 -0.58 -12.34
CA LEU A 528 -10.56 -1.74 -11.46
C LEU A 528 -10.51 -1.26 -9.99
N HIS A 529 -10.90 -2.10 -9.03
CA HIS A 529 -10.88 -1.79 -7.59
C HIS A 529 -11.75 -0.58 -7.17
N ARG A 530 -12.90 -0.36 -7.81
CA ARG A 530 -13.79 0.78 -7.52
C ARG A 530 -14.51 0.72 -6.18
N GLY A 531 -14.67 -0.48 -5.61
CA GLY A 531 -15.24 -0.70 -4.27
C GLY A 531 -14.39 -0.13 -3.14
N THR A 532 -13.11 0.12 -3.41
CA THR A 532 -12.18 0.73 -2.46
C THR A 532 -12.56 2.16 -2.06
N TYR A 533 -13.41 2.85 -2.82
CA TYR A 533 -13.93 4.16 -2.42
C TYR A 533 -15.00 4.09 -1.32
N THR A 534 -15.65 2.93 -1.14
CA THR A 534 -16.78 2.75 -0.21
C THR A 534 -16.51 1.75 0.93
N SER A 535 -15.66 0.75 0.72
CA SER A 535 -15.27 -0.20 1.77
C SER A 535 -14.66 0.53 2.98
N GLN A 536 -14.85 0.02 4.20
CA GLN A 536 -14.27 0.59 5.44
C GLN A 536 -14.54 2.10 5.60
N SER A 537 -15.81 2.48 5.53
CA SER A 537 -16.27 3.88 5.64
C SER A 537 -15.77 4.60 6.91
N ASN A 538 -15.72 3.90 8.05
CA ASN A 538 -15.19 4.44 9.30
C ASN A 538 -13.72 4.88 9.16
N ASN A 539 -12.88 4.06 8.53
CA ASN A 539 -11.46 4.37 8.35
C ASN A 539 -11.25 5.64 7.50
N LYS A 540 -12.07 5.80 6.45
CA LYS A 540 -12.10 7.00 5.60
C LYS A 540 -12.61 8.23 6.33
N LEU A 541 -13.66 8.08 7.13
CA LEU A 541 -14.20 9.14 7.99
C LEU A 541 -13.14 9.66 8.96
N TRP A 542 -12.47 8.76 9.69
CA TRP A 542 -11.43 9.13 10.65
C TRP A 542 -10.21 9.72 9.98
N ASN A 543 -9.82 9.26 8.78
CA ASN A 543 -8.78 9.94 7.98
C ASN A 543 -9.18 11.40 7.71
N ARG A 544 -10.36 11.63 7.12
CA ARG A 544 -10.79 12.99 6.74
C ARG A 544 -10.94 13.91 7.95
N GLN A 545 -11.48 13.41 9.06
CA GLN A 545 -11.57 14.18 10.30
C GLN A 545 -10.20 14.52 10.87
N SER A 546 -9.25 13.59 10.82
CA SER A 546 -7.88 13.82 11.28
C SER A 546 -7.16 14.86 10.43
N GLU A 547 -7.35 14.85 9.10
CA GLU A 547 -6.80 15.86 8.20
C GLU A 547 -7.32 17.26 8.54
N PHE A 548 -8.64 17.43 8.70
CA PHE A 548 -9.22 18.72 9.09
C PHE A 548 -8.74 19.17 10.47
N LEU A 549 -8.69 18.24 11.44
CA LEU A 549 -8.30 18.54 12.81
C LEU A 549 -6.83 18.96 12.90
N LEU A 550 -5.92 18.26 12.22
CA LEU A 550 -4.50 18.62 12.21
C LEU A 550 -4.26 19.94 11.47
N ARG A 551 -4.95 20.16 10.35
CA ARG A 551 -4.88 21.44 9.62
C ARG A 551 -5.31 22.61 10.50
N ASP A 552 -6.42 22.45 11.24
CA ASP A 552 -6.87 23.47 12.18
C ASP A 552 -5.91 23.64 13.37
N ALA A 553 -5.43 22.53 13.95
CA ALA A 553 -4.49 22.55 15.07
C ALA A 553 -3.19 23.27 14.69
N GLU A 554 -2.57 22.95 13.56
CA GLU A 554 -1.34 23.59 13.11
C GLU A 554 -1.53 25.07 12.82
N LEU A 555 -2.62 25.45 12.16
CA LEU A 555 -2.95 26.85 11.93
C LEU A 555 -3.02 27.61 13.26
N LEU A 556 -3.76 27.07 14.23
CA LEU A 556 -3.96 27.70 15.53
C LEU A 556 -2.68 27.74 16.35
N CYS A 557 -1.86 26.68 16.32
CA CYS A 557 -0.53 26.68 16.94
C CYS A 557 0.38 27.73 16.32
N THR A 558 0.33 27.87 15.00
CA THR A 558 1.10 28.89 14.28
C THR A 558 0.69 30.28 14.74
N VAL A 559 -0.61 30.59 14.77
CA VAL A 559 -1.12 31.88 15.26
C VAL A 559 -0.76 32.10 16.74
N ALA A 560 -0.91 31.08 17.59
CA ALA A 560 -0.56 31.16 19.01
C ALA A 560 0.94 31.44 19.25
N SER A 561 1.81 30.90 18.39
CA SER A 561 3.26 31.14 18.47
C SER A 561 3.68 32.58 18.11
N PHE A 562 2.81 33.35 17.47
CA PHE A 562 2.99 34.78 17.17
C PHE A 562 2.29 35.71 18.20
N GLY A 563 1.81 35.17 19.33
CA GLY A 563 1.16 35.96 20.39
C GLY A 563 2.06 37.06 20.97
N SER A 564 1.48 37.92 21.82
CA SER A 564 2.14 39.05 22.51
C SER A 564 3.52 38.71 23.10
N GLU A 565 4.38 39.70 23.35
CA GLU A 565 5.74 39.52 23.90
C GLU A 565 5.83 38.62 25.16
N ASP A 566 4.72 38.46 25.90
CA ASP A 566 4.58 37.57 27.07
C ASP A 566 4.07 36.14 26.76
N SER A 567 3.93 35.74 25.49
CA SER A 567 3.44 34.41 25.12
C SER A 567 4.54 33.35 25.23
N GLU A 568 4.43 32.45 26.21
CA GLU A 568 5.29 31.27 26.36
C GLU A 568 4.89 30.09 25.44
N PHE A 569 3.99 30.30 24.47
CA PHE A 569 3.49 29.20 23.62
C PHE A 569 4.53 28.75 22.59
N GLU A 570 5.11 27.57 22.82
CA GLU A 570 6.00 26.90 21.86
C GLU A 570 5.20 26.06 20.85
N TYR A 571 5.54 26.19 19.56
CA TYR A 571 4.91 25.37 18.51
C TYR A 571 5.27 23.89 18.72
N PRO A 572 4.29 22.98 18.90
CA PRO A 572 4.55 21.58 19.27
C PRO A 572 4.98 20.73 18.06
N ALA A 573 6.14 21.07 17.48
CA ALA A 573 6.63 20.51 16.21
C ALA A 573 6.78 18.99 16.23
N GLU A 574 7.36 18.44 17.29
CA GLU A 574 7.62 17.00 17.40
C GLU A 574 6.31 16.20 17.44
N GLU A 575 5.36 16.64 18.27
CA GLU A 575 4.08 15.96 18.42
C GLU A 575 3.23 16.09 17.16
N LEU A 576 3.15 17.28 16.54
CA LEU A 576 2.45 17.44 15.26
C LEU A 576 3.07 16.58 14.16
N THR A 577 4.40 16.47 14.12
CA THR A 577 5.10 15.58 13.18
C THR A 577 4.73 14.11 13.43
N ARG A 578 4.69 13.67 14.70
CA ARG A 578 4.26 12.31 15.07
C ARG A 578 2.83 12.03 14.60
N LEU A 579 1.91 12.96 14.82
CA LEU A 579 0.50 12.82 14.42
C LEU A 579 0.35 12.76 12.90
N TRP A 580 1.08 13.59 12.14
CA TRP A 580 1.08 13.54 10.68
C TRP A 580 1.68 12.24 10.13
N LYS A 581 2.74 11.71 10.76
CA LYS A 581 3.28 10.39 10.40
C LYS A 581 2.22 9.29 10.59
N LEU A 582 1.44 9.34 11.67
CA LEU A 582 0.35 8.37 11.89
C LEU A 582 -0.79 8.52 10.87
N VAL A 583 -1.18 9.75 10.52
CA VAL A 583 -2.16 9.98 9.43
C VAL A 583 -1.62 9.42 8.12
N CYS A 584 -0.38 9.77 7.74
CA CYS A 584 0.23 9.29 6.49
C CYS A 584 0.41 7.77 6.47
N LEU A 585 0.70 7.15 7.62
CA LEU A 585 0.78 5.70 7.76
C LEU A 585 -0.55 5.01 7.44
N ASN A 586 -1.65 5.52 8.00
CA ASN A 586 -2.99 4.98 7.74
C ASN A 586 -3.49 5.23 6.30
N GLN A 587 -2.80 6.08 5.53
CA GLN A 587 -3.07 6.35 4.11
C GLN A 587 -2.37 5.41 3.14
N PHE A 588 -1.70 4.37 3.64
CA PHE A 588 -1.17 3.29 2.81
C PHE A 588 -2.26 2.74 1.87
N HIS A 589 -1.88 2.35 0.65
CA HIS A 589 -2.82 2.01 -0.42
C HIS A 589 -3.68 0.77 -0.17
N ASP A 590 -3.43 -0.02 0.88
CA ASP A 590 -4.39 -1.04 1.33
C ASP A 590 -5.17 -0.70 2.60
N VAL A 591 -4.71 0.28 3.37
CA VAL A 591 -5.31 0.63 4.66
C VAL A 591 -6.46 1.61 4.47
N VAL A 592 -6.20 2.79 3.88
CA VAL A 592 -7.28 3.78 3.65
C VAL A 592 -8.32 3.32 2.64
N PRO A 593 -7.96 2.57 1.57
CA PRO A 593 -8.94 2.08 0.60
C PRO A 593 -9.80 0.94 1.14
N GLY A 594 -9.39 0.29 2.24
CA GLY A 594 -10.24 -0.65 2.95
C GLY A 594 -10.10 -2.10 2.46
N SER A 595 -8.88 -2.49 2.10
CA SER A 595 -8.52 -3.79 1.52
C SER A 595 -7.68 -4.72 2.42
N ALA A 596 -7.40 -4.33 3.67
CA ALA A 596 -6.67 -5.13 4.66
C ALA A 596 -7.54 -6.05 5.54
N ILE A 597 -6.91 -6.92 6.34
CA ILE A 597 -7.58 -7.77 7.34
C ILE A 597 -8.05 -7.00 8.58
N ASN A 598 -8.99 -7.58 9.34
CA ASN A 598 -9.57 -6.96 10.55
C ASN A 598 -8.51 -6.49 11.58
N MET A 599 -7.43 -7.26 11.77
CA MET A 599 -6.34 -6.88 12.68
C MET A 599 -5.74 -5.50 12.34
N VAL A 600 -5.66 -5.16 11.05
CA VAL A 600 -5.13 -3.87 10.59
C VAL A 600 -6.07 -2.73 10.98
N TYR A 601 -7.38 -2.89 10.82
CA TYR A 601 -8.34 -1.84 11.23
C TYR A 601 -8.44 -1.68 12.74
N ARG A 602 -8.24 -2.75 13.51
CA ARG A 602 -8.11 -2.62 14.97
C ARG A 602 -6.89 -1.80 15.37
N ASP A 603 -5.81 -1.85 14.59
CA ASP A 603 -4.63 -1.02 14.81
C ASP A 603 -4.85 0.41 14.33
N SER A 604 -5.42 0.62 13.13
CA SER A 604 -5.72 1.97 12.64
C SER A 604 -6.73 2.69 13.55
N ASP A 605 -7.74 2.00 14.10
CA ASP A 605 -8.66 2.56 15.10
C ASP A 605 -7.95 3.08 16.35
N LYS A 606 -6.94 2.37 16.85
CA LYS A 606 -6.13 2.85 18.00
C LYS A 606 -5.32 4.08 17.60
N MET A 607 -4.73 4.08 16.41
CA MET A 607 -3.95 5.21 15.91
C MET A 607 -4.83 6.44 15.71
N TYR A 608 -6.02 6.31 15.13
CA TYR A 608 -6.96 7.44 15.00
C TYR A 608 -7.45 7.98 16.34
N LYS A 609 -7.70 7.11 17.33
CA LYS A 609 -8.04 7.56 18.69
C LYS A 609 -6.92 8.41 19.31
N ASP A 610 -5.66 7.98 19.18
CA ASP A 610 -4.51 8.78 19.60
C ASP A 610 -4.47 10.11 18.84
N ILE A 611 -4.52 10.07 17.50
CA ILE A 611 -4.48 11.27 16.64
C ILE A 611 -5.52 12.29 17.08
N ILE A 612 -6.78 11.86 17.20
CA ILE A 612 -7.92 12.72 17.53
C ILE A 612 -7.76 13.28 18.96
N SER A 613 -7.38 12.45 19.93
CA SER A 613 -7.24 12.90 21.32
C SER A 613 -6.10 13.92 21.48
N SER A 614 -4.94 13.63 20.88
CA SER A 614 -3.73 14.44 20.95
C SER A 614 -3.90 15.75 20.18
N ALA A 615 -4.43 15.72 18.96
CA ALA A 615 -4.69 16.92 18.17
C ALA A 615 -5.77 17.82 18.80
N ASN A 616 -6.81 17.25 19.42
CA ASN A 616 -7.81 18.05 20.15
C ASN A 616 -7.21 18.77 21.36
N ARG A 617 -6.32 18.10 22.10
CA ARG A 617 -5.58 18.72 23.22
C ARG A 617 -4.75 19.90 22.73
N ILE A 618 -3.95 19.70 21.68
CA ILE A 618 -3.12 20.74 21.05
C ILE A 618 -3.99 21.90 20.55
N ARG A 619 -5.06 21.61 19.81
CA ARG A 619 -5.99 22.63 19.30
C ARG A 619 -6.61 23.45 20.44
N LYS A 620 -7.03 22.81 21.52
CA LYS A 620 -7.62 23.48 22.69
C LYS A 620 -6.62 24.39 23.38
N GLU A 621 -5.38 23.94 23.55
CA GLU A 621 -4.31 24.72 24.14
C GLU A 621 -3.94 25.93 23.27
N ALA A 622 -3.80 25.73 21.96
CA ALA A 622 -3.56 26.81 21.01
C ALA A 622 -4.70 27.83 21.02
N LEU A 623 -5.97 27.40 20.96
CA LEU A 623 -7.13 28.29 21.05
C LEU A 623 -7.14 29.12 22.35
N ALA A 624 -6.81 28.51 23.48
CA ALA A 624 -6.75 29.21 24.76
C ALA A 624 -5.64 30.28 24.77
N ASN A 625 -4.52 30.06 24.08
CA ASN A 625 -3.47 31.07 23.93
C ASN A 625 -3.90 32.19 22.97
N VAL A 626 -4.44 31.86 21.79
CA VAL A 626 -4.96 32.85 20.84
C VAL A 626 -6.01 33.75 21.50
N CYS A 627 -6.95 33.17 22.25
CA CYS A 627 -7.97 33.95 22.95
C CYS A 627 -7.38 34.88 24.02
N ARG A 628 -6.33 34.44 24.75
CA ARG A 628 -5.62 35.28 25.74
C ARG A 628 -4.91 36.46 25.08
N SER A 629 -4.23 36.25 23.95
CA SER A 629 -3.51 37.31 23.25
C SER A 629 -4.45 38.37 22.64
N VAL A 630 -5.66 37.98 22.22
CA VAL A 630 -6.68 38.91 21.69
C VAL A 630 -7.40 39.69 22.80
N ALA A 631 -7.54 39.10 23.98
CA ALA A 631 -8.28 39.67 25.09
C ALA A 631 -7.63 40.91 25.76
N GLY A 632 -6.30 41.05 25.71
CA GLY A 632 -5.58 42.03 26.52
C GLY A 632 -5.75 41.80 28.04
N THR A 633 -4.95 42.46 28.87
CA THR A 633 -4.92 42.28 30.33
C THR A 633 -6.14 42.87 31.09
N ASP A 634 -7.17 43.38 30.40
CA ASP A 634 -8.27 44.15 30.99
C ASP A 634 -9.65 43.44 30.91
N LEU A 635 -9.68 42.12 31.06
CA LEU A 635 -10.92 41.37 31.27
C LEU A 635 -11.22 41.20 32.77
N THR A 636 -11.67 42.27 33.41
CA THR A 636 -12.21 42.18 34.79
C THR A 636 -13.73 42.33 34.87
N SER A 637 -14.47 42.39 33.75
CA SER A 637 -15.94 42.57 33.86
C SER A 637 -16.88 41.99 32.80
N SER A 638 -16.46 41.38 31.68
CA SER A 638 -17.41 40.76 30.74
C SER A 638 -17.01 39.34 30.28
N GLN A 639 -17.94 38.39 30.44
CA GLN A 639 -17.85 37.06 29.84
C GLN A 639 -18.38 37.13 28.40
N GLY A 640 -17.67 36.52 27.44
CA GLY A 640 -18.00 36.58 26.01
C GLY A 640 -17.73 35.25 25.30
N LEU A 641 -18.38 35.03 24.16
CA LEU A 641 -18.17 33.90 23.26
C LEU A 641 -17.24 34.32 22.12
N THR A 642 -16.04 33.75 22.05
CA THR A 642 -15.14 33.96 20.90
C THR A 642 -15.30 32.84 19.89
N VAL A 643 -15.55 33.20 18.63
CA VAL A 643 -15.64 32.27 17.50
C VAL A 643 -14.44 32.48 16.59
N VAL A 644 -13.80 31.38 16.19
CA VAL A 644 -12.65 31.39 15.30
C VAL A 644 -13.04 30.80 13.96
N ASN A 645 -12.76 31.53 12.89
CA ASN A 645 -12.89 31.03 11.53
C ASN A 645 -11.52 30.57 11.03
N THR A 646 -11.30 29.25 10.99
CA THR A 646 -10.06 28.70 10.47
C THR A 646 -10.02 28.66 8.94
N THR A 647 -11.11 28.98 8.22
CA THR A 647 -11.13 28.97 6.75
C THR A 647 -10.57 30.27 6.16
N GLY A 648 -10.14 30.24 4.90
CA GLY A 648 -9.50 31.39 4.23
C GLY A 648 -10.48 32.45 3.71
N TRP A 649 -11.78 32.28 3.90
CA TRP A 649 -12.82 33.19 3.43
C TRP A 649 -13.76 33.59 4.56
N MET A 650 -14.46 34.71 4.38
CA MET A 650 -15.46 35.17 5.33
C MET A 650 -16.64 34.19 5.38
N ARG A 651 -17.13 33.87 6.58
CA ARG A 651 -18.30 33.00 6.76
C ARG A 651 -19.23 33.49 7.85
N SER A 652 -20.50 33.21 7.64
CA SER A 652 -21.55 33.30 8.66
C SER A 652 -22.01 31.88 8.98
N GLY A 653 -22.55 31.65 10.18
CA GLY A 653 -23.01 30.34 10.60
C GLY A 653 -23.79 30.38 11.91
N ILE A 654 -24.27 29.22 12.32
CA ILE A 654 -24.93 29.03 13.61
C ILE A 654 -24.04 28.14 14.45
N VAL A 655 -23.69 28.59 15.66
CA VAL A 655 -22.84 27.86 16.60
C VAL A 655 -23.74 27.30 17.72
N ALA A 656 -23.59 26.02 18.03
CA ALA A 656 -24.27 25.39 19.16
C ALA A 656 -23.38 25.49 20.40
N ILE A 657 -23.88 26.08 21.49
CA ILE A 657 -23.16 26.17 22.78
C ILE A 657 -23.99 25.58 23.93
N PRO A 658 -23.36 25.05 25.00
CA PRO A 658 -24.10 24.54 26.15
C PRO A 658 -24.99 25.62 26.80
N ALA A 659 -26.20 25.24 27.23
CA ALA A 659 -27.15 26.18 27.85
C ALA A 659 -26.57 26.92 29.08
N PHE A 660 -25.77 26.23 29.89
CA PHE A 660 -25.07 26.85 31.01
C PHE A 660 -24.06 27.92 30.55
N THR A 661 -23.32 27.66 29.48
CA THR A 661 -22.39 28.64 28.89
C THR A 661 -23.14 29.87 28.36
N TYR A 662 -24.29 29.65 27.70
CA TYR A 662 -25.14 30.75 27.23
C TYR A 662 -25.65 31.61 28.38
N ALA A 663 -26.19 30.99 29.45
CA ALA A 663 -26.74 31.71 30.60
C ALA A 663 -25.70 32.59 31.32
N ASN A 664 -24.43 32.16 31.31
CA ASN A 664 -23.31 32.91 31.89
C ASN A 664 -22.91 34.12 31.03
N ILE A 665 -22.95 34.00 29.70
CA ILE A 665 -22.54 35.06 28.77
C ILE A 665 -23.67 36.06 28.48
N PHE A 666 -24.91 35.58 28.44
CA PHE A 666 -26.09 36.30 27.98
C PHE A 666 -27.20 36.33 29.03
N SER A 667 -26.86 36.65 30.29
CA SER A 667 -27.74 36.55 31.47
C SER A 667 -29.09 37.24 31.32
N ASP A 668 -29.15 38.32 30.53
CA ASP A 668 -30.33 39.19 30.42
C ASP A 668 -31.16 38.94 29.15
N THR A 669 -30.85 37.89 28.38
CA THR A 669 -31.53 37.58 27.12
C THR A 669 -31.99 36.13 27.02
N SER A 670 -33.21 35.91 26.56
CA SER A 670 -33.71 34.57 26.27
C SER A 670 -33.09 34.03 24.97
N PRO A 671 -32.76 32.73 24.90
CA PRO A 671 -32.25 32.12 23.68
C PRO A 671 -33.30 32.14 22.58
N VAL A 672 -32.89 32.47 21.35
CA VAL A 672 -33.77 32.46 20.16
C VAL A 672 -34.19 31.04 19.80
N GLN A 673 -33.29 30.07 19.96
CA GLN A 673 -33.57 28.66 19.71
C GLN A 673 -32.69 27.78 20.59
N ILE A 674 -33.31 26.76 21.18
CA ILE A 674 -32.64 25.67 21.90
C ILE A 674 -32.87 24.41 21.07
N ARG A 675 -31.79 23.76 20.66
CA ARG A 675 -31.85 22.55 19.85
C ARG A 675 -32.49 21.41 20.64
N ALA A 676 -33.47 20.75 20.04
CA ALA A 676 -34.27 19.72 20.71
C ALA A 676 -33.48 18.46 21.09
N SER A 677 -32.47 18.10 20.30
CA SER A 677 -31.72 16.84 20.46
C SER A 677 -30.82 16.78 21.70
N ASP A 678 -30.24 17.90 22.11
CA ASP A 678 -29.23 17.94 23.18
C ASP A 678 -29.28 19.20 24.06
N SER A 679 -30.32 20.03 23.90
CA SER A 679 -30.50 21.28 24.65
C SER A 679 -29.38 22.32 24.47
N ALA A 680 -28.58 22.23 23.39
CA ALA A 680 -27.64 23.28 23.06
C ALA A 680 -28.36 24.55 22.57
N VAL A 681 -27.89 25.72 23.00
CA VAL A 681 -28.40 27.00 22.51
C VAL A 681 -27.73 27.34 21.19
N LEU A 682 -28.55 27.67 20.18
CA LEU A 682 -28.07 28.04 18.85
C LEU A 682 -27.84 29.55 18.77
N VAL A 683 -26.61 29.95 18.51
CA VAL A 683 -26.18 31.36 18.42
C VAL A 683 -25.78 31.67 16.98
N PRO A 684 -26.51 32.57 16.28
CA PRO A 684 -26.12 33.01 14.95
C PRO A 684 -24.89 33.94 15.04
N VAL A 685 -23.92 33.71 14.16
CA VAL A 685 -22.67 34.47 14.09
C VAL A 685 -22.44 34.86 12.63
N ALA A 686 -22.33 36.16 12.37
CA ALA A 686 -22.27 36.68 11.01
C ALA A 686 -20.90 37.28 10.70
N ASN A 687 -20.49 37.16 9.43
CA ASN A 687 -19.36 37.88 8.84
C ASN A 687 -18.03 37.69 9.58
N VAL A 688 -17.74 36.47 10.04
CA VAL A 688 -16.43 36.15 10.64
C VAL A 688 -15.41 36.12 9.51
N ALA A 689 -14.47 37.06 9.52
CA ALA A 689 -13.42 37.16 8.50
C ALA A 689 -12.62 35.84 8.36
N GLY A 690 -12.06 35.60 7.17
CA GLY A 690 -11.16 34.46 6.94
C GLY A 690 -9.95 34.52 7.87
N PHE A 691 -9.59 33.38 8.48
CA PHE A 691 -8.55 33.28 9.51
C PHE A 691 -8.75 34.24 10.71
N GLY A 692 -9.97 34.75 10.89
CA GLY A 692 -10.30 35.78 11.87
C GLY A 692 -10.94 35.24 13.15
N LEU A 693 -10.95 36.09 14.17
CA LEU A 693 -11.70 35.89 15.41
C LEU A 693 -12.84 36.90 15.49
N HIS A 694 -13.95 36.48 16.07
CA HIS A 694 -15.09 37.35 16.36
C HIS A 694 -15.62 37.06 17.76
N SER A 695 -15.63 38.10 18.61
CA SER A 695 -16.16 38.02 19.97
C SER A 695 -17.61 38.48 20.00
N VAL A 696 -18.46 37.66 20.60
CA VAL A 696 -19.90 37.85 20.75
C VAL A 696 -20.19 38.02 22.24
N SER A 697 -20.75 39.16 22.63
CA SER A 697 -21.18 39.47 24.01
C SER A 697 -22.62 39.95 24.05
N ALA A 698 -23.22 40.02 25.25
CA ALA A 698 -24.58 40.56 25.42
C ALA A 698 -24.73 42.01 24.91
N GLU A 699 -23.66 42.80 24.95
CA GLU A 699 -23.63 44.19 24.49
C GLU A 699 -23.50 44.33 22.97
N THR A 700 -22.78 43.39 22.34
CA THR A 700 -22.43 43.44 20.91
C THR A 700 -23.37 42.60 20.04
N CYS A 701 -24.04 41.61 20.64
CA CYS A 701 -24.96 40.72 19.96
C CYS A 701 -26.32 40.76 20.65
N SER A 702 -27.25 41.50 20.06
CA SER A 702 -28.66 41.24 20.35
C SER A 702 -29.02 39.93 19.67
N VAL A 703 -29.05 38.83 20.43
CA VAL A 703 -29.55 37.52 19.99
C VAL A 703 -31.04 37.68 19.66
N ARG A 704 -31.34 38.20 18.47
CA ARG A 704 -32.68 38.52 18.00
C ARG A 704 -33.14 37.47 17.01
N ALA A 705 -34.45 37.27 16.94
CA ALA A 705 -35.06 36.45 15.92
C ALA A 705 -34.60 36.91 14.51
N PRO A 706 -34.30 35.98 13.59
CA PRO A 706 -33.87 36.32 12.25
C PRO A 706 -34.97 37.08 11.50
N LYS A 707 -34.57 38.00 10.62
CA LYS A 707 -35.52 38.75 9.77
C LYS A 707 -36.32 37.85 8.83
N HIS A 708 -35.69 36.75 8.40
CA HIS A 708 -36.28 35.75 7.53
C HIS A 708 -36.06 34.37 8.17
N PRO A 709 -36.93 33.96 9.10
CA PRO A 709 -36.80 32.66 9.74
C PRO A 709 -36.91 31.51 8.73
N VAL A 710 -36.27 30.39 9.06
CA VAL A 710 -36.57 29.12 8.42
C VAL A 710 -37.86 28.54 9.02
N HIS A 711 -38.62 27.85 8.19
CA HIS A 711 -39.88 27.23 8.57
C HIS A 711 -39.88 25.76 8.18
N VAL A 712 -40.53 24.95 9.02
CA VAL A 712 -40.94 23.60 8.69
C VAL A 712 -42.44 23.48 8.92
N SER A 713 -43.14 22.80 8.03
CA SER A 713 -44.56 22.50 8.22
C SER A 713 -44.95 21.17 7.60
N LYS A 714 -45.95 20.52 8.17
CA LYS A 714 -46.63 19.39 7.55
C LYS A 714 -47.87 19.92 6.83
N THR A 715 -47.98 19.61 5.55
CA THR A 715 -49.13 19.97 4.69
C THR A 715 -50.27 18.95 4.83
N ASP A 716 -51.46 19.32 4.35
CA ASP A 716 -52.67 18.48 4.36
C ASP A 716 -52.55 17.19 3.51
N LYS A 717 -51.54 17.09 2.65
CA LYS A 717 -51.31 15.94 1.75
C LYS A 717 -50.23 14.97 2.27
N ASP A 718 -49.95 14.98 3.58
CA ASP A 718 -48.85 14.22 4.20
C ASP A 718 -47.47 14.49 3.57
N THR A 719 -47.27 15.74 3.10
CA THR A 719 -45.95 16.24 2.65
C THR A 719 -45.38 17.22 3.66
N TYR A 720 -44.05 17.32 3.73
CA TYR A 720 -43.32 18.16 4.66
C TYR A 720 -42.61 19.25 3.87
N LEU A 721 -42.75 20.51 4.27
CA LEU A 721 -42.14 21.65 3.62
C LEU A 721 -41.06 22.23 4.53
N LEU A 722 -39.81 22.29 4.06
CA LEU A 722 -38.72 23.08 4.63
C LEU A 722 -38.50 24.31 3.75
N GLU A 723 -38.57 25.50 4.33
CA GLU A 723 -38.55 26.75 3.57
C GLU A 723 -37.75 27.84 4.27
N ASN A 724 -36.88 28.53 3.54
CA ASN A 724 -36.26 29.77 3.97
C ASN A 724 -36.33 30.82 2.85
N ARG A 725 -35.57 31.90 2.96
CA ARG A 725 -35.56 32.97 1.94
C ARG A 725 -34.95 32.54 0.59
N PHE A 726 -34.16 31.47 0.54
CA PHE A 726 -33.44 31.02 -0.64
C PHE A 726 -34.11 29.85 -1.35
N VAL A 727 -34.64 28.90 -0.59
CA VAL A 727 -35.16 27.63 -1.13
C VAL A 727 -36.49 27.26 -0.49
N SER A 728 -37.28 26.48 -1.23
CA SER A 728 -38.49 25.80 -0.76
C SER A 728 -38.41 24.34 -1.16
N VAL A 729 -38.32 23.44 -0.18
CA VAL A 729 -38.06 22.01 -0.39
C VAL A 729 -39.21 21.19 0.18
N THR A 730 -39.88 20.43 -0.68
CA THR A 730 -41.02 19.59 -0.29
C THR A 730 -40.65 18.11 -0.31
N PHE A 731 -40.94 17.43 0.80
CA PHE A 731 -40.70 16.00 1.00
C PHE A 731 -42.03 15.25 1.05
N ASN A 732 -42.09 14.07 0.43
CA ASN A 732 -43.25 13.19 0.56
C ASN A 732 -43.23 12.38 1.88
N ALA A 733 -44.24 11.55 2.10
CA ALA A 733 -44.34 10.70 3.29
C ALA A 733 -43.21 9.65 3.44
N SER A 734 -42.44 9.39 2.38
CA SER A 734 -41.26 8.51 2.40
C SER A 734 -39.95 9.27 2.68
N GLY A 735 -40.00 10.60 2.85
CA GLY A 735 -38.80 11.43 3.02
C GLY A 735 -38.04 11.73 1.73
N HIS A 736 -38.62 11.42 0.56
CA HIS A 736 -38.04 11.80 -0.73
C HIS A 736 -38.39 13.24 -1.06
N ILE A 737 -37.44 13.94 -1.67
CA ILE A 737 -37.65 15.31 -2.18
C ILE A 737 -38.42 15.21 -3.49
N ILE A 738 -39.61 15.80 -3.54
CA ILE A 738 -40.48 15.85 -4.73
C ILE A 738 -40.52 17.25 -5.38
N SER A 739 -39.97 18.25 -4.69
CA SER A 739 -39.76 19.60 -5.20
C SER A 739 -38.61 20.25 -4.43
N PHE A 740 -37.68 20.84 -5.14
CA PHE A 740 -36.61 21.68 -4.63
C PHE A 740 -36.59 22.96 -5.47
N TYR A 741 -37.33 23.97 -5.01
CA TYR A 741 -37.45 25.23 -5.71
C TYR A 741 -36.38 26.22 -5.22
N ASP A 742 -35.49 26.62 -6.12
CA ASP A 742 -34.53 27.70 -5.91
C ASP A 742 -35.22 29.05 -6.16
N LYS A 743 -35.42 29.84 -5.10
CA LYS A 743 -36.07 31.16 -5.17
C LYS A 743 -35.14 32.25 -5.70
N THR A 744 -33.83 32.03 -5.66
CA THR A 744 -32.83 32.96 -6.18
C THR A 744 -32.85 32.94 -7.69
N GLU A 745 -32.83 31.74 -8.27
CA GLU A 745 -32.86 31.53 -9.72
C GLU A 745 -34.29 31.40 -10.28
N GLY A 746 -35.29 31.24 -9.41
CA GLY A 746 -36.69 31.11 -9.79
C GLY A 746 -36.99 29.82 -10.56
N ARG A 747 -36.36 28.71 -10.18
CA ARG A 747 -36.46 27.42 -10.89
C ARG A 747 -36.69 26.23 -9.98
N GLU A 748 -37.42 25.27 -10.50
CA GLU A 748 -37.49 23.92 -9.93
C GLU A 748 -36.23 23.13 -10.31
N LEU A 749 -35.68 22.37 -9.36
CA LEU A 749 -34.49 21.53 -9.56
C LEU A 749 -34.82 20.05 -9.62
N VAL A 750 -36.01 19.62 -9.20
CA VAL A 750 -36.44 18.21 -9.32
C VAL A 750 -37.40 18.09 -10.51
N PRO A 751 -37.11 17.22 -11.51
CA PRO A 751 -38.01 17.03 -12.65
C PRO A 751 -39.42 16.60 -12.20
N LYS A 752 -40.42 16.95 -13.02
CA LYS A 752 -41.80 16.53 -12.77
C LYS A 752 -41.89 15.00 -12.70
N ASP A 753 -42.62 14.49 -11.72
CA ASP A 753 -42.85 13.06 -11.48
C ASP A 753 -41.56 12.27 -11.10
N ALA A 754 -40.45 12.96 -10.80
CA ALA A 754 -39.23 12.40 -10.26
C ALA A 754 -39.09 12.68 -8.75
N ALA A 755 -38.06 12.07 -8.13
CA ALA A 755 -37.71 12.34 -6.75
C ALA A 755 -36.19 12.32 -6.54
N ALA A 756 -35.75 13.04 -5.52
CA ALA A 756 -34.38 13.03 -5.01
C ALA A 756 -34.34 12.54 -3.55
N ASN A 757 -33.14 12.31 -3.00
CA ASN A 757 -32.95 11.66 -1.70
C ASN A 757 -33.62 10.27 -1.63
N VAL A 758 -33.43 9.46 -2.67
CA VAL A 758 -34.02 8.12 -2.78
C VAL A 758 -32.97 7.08 -2.40
N PHE A 759 -33.23 6.29 -1.35
CA PHE A 759 -32.32 5.24 -0.92
C PHE A 759 -32.56 3.94 -1.69
N GLU A 760 -31.47 3.34 -2.16
CA GLU A 760 -31.48 2.13 -2.97
C GLU A 760 -30.43 1.14 -2.45
N LEU A 761 -30.86 -0.10 -2.22
CA LEU A 761 -30.02 -1.20 -1.76
C LEU A 761 -29.68 -2.10 -2.95
N TYR A 762 -28.41 -2.12 -3.33
CA TYR A 762 -27.88 -2.90 -4.45
C TYR A 762 -27.24 -4.20 -3.98
N ASP A 763 -27.30 -5.25 -4.81
CA ASP A 763 -26.48 -6.45 -4.62
C ASP A 763 -25.02 -6.14 -4.98
N ASP A 764 -24.10 -6.45 -4.08
CA ASP A 764 -22.66 -6.22 -4.27
C ASP A 764 -21.91 -7.56 -4.25
N VAL A 765 -21.80 -8.16 -5.43
CA VAL A 765 -21.14 -9.46 -5.65
C VAL A 765 -20.20 -9.30 -6.85
N PRO A 766 -18.95 -8.86 -6.62
CA PRO A 766 -17.99 -8.65 -7.69
C PRO A 766 -17.47 -9.97 -8.28
N LEU A 767 -16.67 -9.89 -9.34
CA LEU A 767 -16.13 -11.05 -10.03
C LEU A 767 -15.02 -11.78 -9.25
N TYR A 768 -14.15 -11.03 -8.58
CA TYR A 768 -12.92 -11.56 -7.98
C TYR A 768 -12.70 -11.13 -6.52
N TRP A 769 -12.72 -9.82 -6.24
CA TRP A 769 -12.25 -9.29 -4.93
C TRP A 769 -13.34 -8.49 -4.20
N ASP A 770 -13.99 -9.11 -3.22
CA ASP A 770 -15.14 -8.56 -2.47
C ASP A 770 -14.91 -7.15 -1.87
N ALA A 771 -13.73 -6.85 -1.34
CA ALA A 771 -13.45 -5.54 -0.71
C ALA A 771 -12.88 -4.49 -1.67
N TRP A 772 -12.39 -4.91 -2.85
CA TRP A 772 -11.77 -4.01 -3.82
C TRP A 772 -12.74 -3.61 -4.91
N ASP A 773 -13.50 -4.54 -5.47
CA ASP A 773 -14.29 -4.32 -6.67
C ASP A 773 -15.75 -4.04 -6.41
N ILE A 774 -16.32 -3.13 -7.21
CA ILE A 774 -17.75 -3.03 -7.46
C ILE A 774 -17.91 -3.02 -8.98
N GLU A 775 -18.73 -3.93 -9.49
CA GLU A 775 -18.90 -4.14 -10.92
C GLU A 775 -20.09 -3.37 -11.50
N ILE A 776 -20.05 -3.07 -12.79
CA ILE A 776 -21.08 -2.27 -13.47
C ILE A 776 -22.48 -2.90 -13.37
N TYR A 777 -22.57 -4.23 -13.41
CA TYR A 777 -23.84 -4.95 -13.31
C TYR A 777 -24.47 -4.91 -11.91
N SER A 778 -23.73 -4.45 -10.88
CA SER A 778 -24.29 -4.26 -9.53
C SER A 778 -25.51 -3.35 -9.53
N LEU A 779 -25.60 -2.43 -10.51
CA LEU A 779 -26.70 -1.48 -10.68
C LEU A 779 -28.01 -2.11 -11.18
N GLU A 780 -27.97 -3.32 -11.73
CA GLU A 780 -29.14 -3.95 -12.35
C GLU A 780 -30.08 -4.61 -11.33
N LYS A 781 -29.55 -5.00 -10.17
CA LYS A 781 -30.30 -5.68 -9.11
C LYS A 781 -30.30 -4.85 -7.84
N TYR A 782 -31.42 -4.15 -7.62
CA TYR A 782 -31.59 -3.27 -6.49
C TYR A 782 -33.02 -3.24 -5.96
N GLN A 783 -33.18 -2.73 -4.75
CA GLN A 783 -34.46 -2.44 -4.11
C GLN A 783 -34.49 -0.98 -3.65
N THR A 784 -35.49 -0.22 -4.12
CA THR A 784 -35.80 1.11 -3.58
C THR A 784 -36.45 0.98 -2.20
N LEU A 785 -35.89 1.67 -1.20
CA LEU A 785 -36.42 1.69 0.16
C LEU A 785 -37.52 2.75 0.26
N LYS A 786 -38.79 2.32 0.32
CA LYS A 786 -39.96 3.23 0.28
C LYS A 786 -40.62 3.48 1.64
N SER A 787 -40.40 2.59 2.60
CA SER A 787 -40.99 2.69 3.92
C SER A 787 -40.14 3.63 4.77
N ALA A 788 -40.73 4.75 5.21
CA ALA A 788 -40.09 5.63 6.15
C ALA A 788 -41.09 6.18 7.17
N VAL A 789 -40.59 6.55 8.35
CA VAL A 789 -41.32 7.39 9.30
C VAL A 789 -40.66 8.77 9.25
N VAL A 790 -41.44 9.79 8.88
CA VAL A 790 -40.98 11.18 8.81
C VAL A 790 -41.55 11.97 9.99
N LEU A 791 -40.67 12.57 10.79
CA LEU A 791 -41.02 13.40 11.93
C LEU A 791 -40.37 14.76 11.81
N ILE A 792 -41.08 15.82 12.18
CA ILE A 792 -40.45 17.11 12.41
C ILE A 792 -39.72 17.02 13.76
N VAL A 793 -38.42 17.33 13.76
CA VAL A 793 -37.57 17.21 14.96
C VAL A 793 -37.03 18.55 15.44
N GLU A 794 -37.06 19.58 14.60
CA GLU A 794 -36.66 20.93 14.96
C GLU A 794 -37.54 21.96 14.23
N GLU A 795 -38.20 22.85 14.98
CA GLU A 795 -39.15 23.86 14.47
C GLU A 795 -38.71 25.31 14.72
N GLY A 796 -37.47 25.52 15.15
CA GLY A 796 -37.01 26.84 15.54
C GLY A 796 -36.69 27.76 14.35
N PRO A 797 -36.61 29.08 14.59
CA PRO A 797 -36.49 30.07 13.53
C PRO A 797 -35.10 30.16 12.87
N LEU A 798 -34.05 29.59 13.48
CA LEU A 798 -32.68 29.59 12.96
C LEU A 798 -32.36 28.32 12.17
N VAL A 799 -32.83 27.17 12.65
CA VAL A 799 -32.67 25.85 12.04
C VAL A 799 -33.98 25.11 12.14
N ALA A 800 -34.44 24.53 11.02
CA ALA A 800 -35.58 23.62 11.01
C ALA A 800 -35.13 22.27 10.45
N SER A 801 -35.72 21.18 10.92
CA SER A 801 -35.26 19.83 10.54
C SER A 801 -36.37 18.78 10.59
N ILE A 802 -36.26 17.81 9.69
CA ILE A 802 -37.05 16.58 9.70
C ILE A 802 -36.13 15.37 9.90
N SER A 803 -36.64 14.32 10.54
CA SER A 803 -35.98 13.03 10.65
C SER A 803 -36.75 11.99 9.85
N VAL A 804 -36.02 11.24 9.03
CA VAL A 804 -36.51 10.16 8.17
C VAL A 804 -35.90 8.86 8.66
N ARG A 805 -36.73 7.96 9.21
CA ARG A 805 -36.31 6.64 9.64
C ARG A 805 -36.73 5.59 8.62
N VAL A 806 -35.76 4.93 7.99
CA VAL A 806 -35.93 3.97 6.90
C VAL A 806 -35.50 2.56 7.37
N PRO A 807 -36.42 1.60 7.55
CA PRO A 807 -36.06 0.20 7.74
C PRO A 807 -35.42 -0.35 6.46
N ILE A 808 -34.20 -0.88 6.56
CA ILE A 808 -33.50 -1.51 5.43
C ILE A 808 -33.85 -3.01 5.40
N SER A 809 -33.72 -3.67 6.55
CA SER A 809 -34.06 -5.08 6.78
C SER A 809 -34.51 -5.29 8.23
N ASP A 810 -34.74 -6.54 8.64
CA ASP A 810 -35.05 -6.86 10.04
C ASP A 810 -33.89 -6.52 11.00
N GLY A 811 -32.65 -6.48 10.51
CA GLY A 811 -31.44 -6.22 11.28
C GLY A 811 -30.79 -4.87 11.01
N SER A 812 -31.22 -4.12 9.99
CA SER A 812 -30.58 -2.88 9.56
C SER A 812 -31.57 -1.71 9.49
N VAL A 813 -31.20 -0.55 10.02
CA VAL A 813 -32.04 0.66 9.99
C VAL A 813 -31.21 1.91 9.71
N LEU A 814 -31.72 2.76 8.84
CA LEU A 814 -31.17 4.08 8.56
C LEU A 814 -32.03 5.15 9.24
N THR A 815 -31.37 6.13 9.86
CA THR A 815 -31.99 7.36 10.35
C THR A 815 -31.26 8.53 9.72
N GLN A 816 -31.97 9.35 8.94
CA GLN A 816 -31.44 10.55 8.31
C GLN A 816 -32.10 11.78 8.94
N THR A 817 -31.30 12.73 9.41
CA THR A 817 -31.75 14.07 9.81
C THR A 817 -31.45 15.04 8.69
N ILE A 818 -32.49 15.73 8.21
CA ILE A 818 -32.41 16.68 7.10
C ILE A 818 -32.67 18.07 7.65
N SER A 819 -31.69 18.98 7.52
CA SER A 819 -31.70 20.28 8.17
C SER A 819 -31.55 21.42 7.17
N LEU A 820 -32.34 22.48 7.36
CA LEU A 820 -32.22 23.75 6.66
C LEU A 820 -32.01 24.87 7.67
N SER A 821 -31.07 25.77 7.39
CA SER A 821 -30.80 26.95 8.22
C SER A 821 -31.35 28.23 7.59
N GLU A 822 -31.58 29.28 8.38
CA GLU A 822 -32.08 30.57 7.87
C GLU A 822 -31.10 31.29 6.93
N HIS A 823 -29.80 31.04 7.10
CA HIS A 823 -28.74 31.83 6.47
C HIS A 823 -28.14 31.21 5.20
N SER A 824 -28.54 29.99 4.79
CA SER A 824 -27.95 29.26 3.66
C SER A 824 -28.99 28.56 2.77
N PRO A 825 -28.79 28.47 1.44
CA PRO A 825 -29.61 27.61 0.56
C PRO A 825 -29.29 26.12 0.69
N ARG A 826 -28.18 25.78 1.37
CA ARG A 826 -27.70 24.41 1.51
C ARG A 826 -28.61 23.61 2.43
N LEU A 827 -28.99 22.43 1.97
CA LEU A 827 -29.67 21.39 2.76
C LEU A 827 -28.62 20.40 3.28
N ASP A 828 -28.63 20.14 4.58
CA ASP A 828 -27.69 19.21 5.23
C ASP A 828 -28.38 17.88 5.53
N PHE A 829 -27.69 16.77 5.26
CA PHE A 829 -28.16 15.40 5.51
C PHE A 829 -27.17 14.70 6.45
N ASP A 830 -27.62 14.38 7.66
CA ASP A 830 -26.88 13.59 8.63
C ASP A 830 -27.48 12.17 8.67
N CYS A 831 -26.72 11.16 8.24
CA CYS A 831 -27.19 9.78 8.14
C CYS A 831 -26.47 8.91 9.18
N SER A 832 -27.25 8.27 10.04
CA SER A 832 -26.80 7.19 10.92
C SER A 832 -27.41 5.88 10.46
N VAL A 833 -26.57 4.86 10.27
CA VAL A 833 -26.98 3.56 9.74
C VAL A 833 -26.49 2.47 10.67
N ASP A 834 -27.44 1.73 11.24
CA ASP A 834 -27.16 0.43 11.86
C ASP A 834 -27.15 -0.61 10.74
N TRP A 835 -25.96 -1.15 10.43
CA TRP A 835 -25.70 -1.88 9.21
C TRP A 835 -25.27 -3.33 9.49
N HIS A 836 -26.14 -4.26 9.15
CA HIS A 836 -25.95 -5.70 9.30
C HIS A 836 -26.14 -6.48 7.98
N GLU A 837 -26.20 -5.78 6.85
CA GLU A 837 -26.30 -6.41 5.54
C GLU A 837 -24.99 -7.07 5.10
N ASN A 838 -25.10 -8.11 4.29
CA ASN A 838 -23.96 -8.82 3.71
C ASN A 838 -23.98 -8.74 2.19
N ARG A 839 -22.85 -8.36 1.57
CA ARG A 839 -22.71 -8.21 0.11
C ARG A 839 -23.80 -7.30 -0.48
N LYS A 840 -23.97 -6.14 0.15
CA LYS A 840 -24.91 -5.09 -0.27
C LYS A 840 -24.19 -3.75 -0.33
N CYS A 841 -24.67 -2.88 -1.22
CA CYS A 841 -24.23 -1.51 -1.33
C CYS A 841 -25.44 -0.57 -1.21
N LEU A 842 -25.49 0.25 -0.16
CA LEU A 842 -26.52 1.27 0.00
C LEU A 842 -26.07 2.56 -0.68
N LYS A 843 -26.90 3.07 -1.60
CA LYS A 843 -26.68 4.36 -2.27
C LYS A 843 -27.88 5.27 -2.07
N VAL A 844 -27.64 6.57 -2.22
CA VAL A 844 -28.69 7.61 -2.25
C VAL A 844 -28.65 8.34 -3.59
N SER A 845 -29.79 8.39 -4.25
CA SER A 845 -29.95 8.93 -5.59
C SER A 845 -30.63 10.30 -5.54
N PHE A 846 -30.04 11.29 -6.23
CA PHE A 846 -30.58 12.64 -6.38
C PHE A 846 -30.82 12.93 -7.86
N THR A 847 -32.10 12.95 -8.26
CA THR A 847 -32.49 13.26 -9.64
C THR A 847 -32.66 14.77 -9.79
N TRP A 848 -31.76 15.40 -10.54
CA TRP A 848 -31.78 16.84 -10.78
C TRP A 848 -32.18 17.17 -12.22
N ASP A 849 -32.87 18.28 -12.41
CA ASP A 849 -33.20 18.88 -13.72
C ASP A 849 -31.98 19.67 -14.27
N ILE A 850 -30.86 18.97 -14.39
CA ILE A 850 -29.58 19.50 -14.89
C ILE A 850 -29.11 18.58 -16.02
N TYR A 851 -28.95 19.14 -17.21
CA TYR A 851 -28.47 18.43 -18.40
C TYR A 851 -27.12 18.98 -18.80
N SER A 852 -26.06 18.19 -18.61
CA SER A 852 -24.67 18.54 -18.91
C SER A 852 -23.89 17.30 -19.33
N ASP A 853 -22.98 17.45 -20.30
CA ASP A 853 -22.02 16.40 -20.69
C ASP A 853 -20.83 16.29 -19.72
N VAL A 854 -20.73 17.23 -18.77
CA VAL A 854 -19.63 17.33 -17.80
C VAL A 854 -20.20 17.45 -16.38
N ALA A 855 -19.61 16.67 -15.46
CA ALA A 855 -19.76 16.84 -14.03
C ALA A 855 -18.40 17.24 -13.42
N THR A 856 -18.41 18.22 -12.53
CA THR A 856 -17.20 18.68 -11.82
C THR A 856 -17.18 18.05 -10.44
N TYR A 857 -16.09 17.33 -10.14
CA TYR A 857 -15.81 16.73 -8.84
C TYR A 857 -14.60 17.43 -8.22
N GLU A 858 -14.63 17.67 -6.91
CA GLU A 858 -13.46 18.15 -6.19
C GLU A 858 -12.43 17.03 -6.07
N THR A 859 -11.19 17.34 -6.44
CA THR A 859 -10.02 16.49 -6.25
C THR A 859 -8.95 17.25 -5.46
N GLN A 860 -7.80 16.63 -5.23
CA GLN A 860 -6.72 17.26 -4.49
C GLN A 860 -6.23 18.52 -5.22
N PHE A 861 -6.52 19.69 -4.65
CA PHE A 861 -6.13 21.00 -5.19
C PHE A 861 -6.69 21.32 -6.59
N GLY A 862 -7.88 20.83 -6.95
CA GLY A 862 -8.49 21.15 -8.24
C GLY A 862 -9.89 20.62 -8.46
#